data_AF-A0A1C5L556-F1
#
_entry.id   AF-A0A1C5L556-F1
#
_cell.length_a   1.000
_cell.length_b   1.000
_cell.length_c   1.000
_cell.angle_alpha   90.00
_cell.angle_beta   90.00
_cell.angle_gamma   90.00
#
_symmetry.space_group_name_H-M   'P 1'
#
loop_
_entity.id
_entity.type
_entity.pdbx_description
1 polymer ?
#
loop_
_entity_poly.entity_id
_entity_poly.type
_entity_poly.pdbx_seq_one_letter_code
_entity_poly.pdbx_strand_id
1 'polypeptide(L)'
;MTLFDVVFAGNDAVFGMTEKAIDDAIAANGADKAVALPDTAYSLPCYYAVTGTKVGNLGEMKAALGVVKTLMTREKRLNDVFMSGVATALCAEFIETLKYMDGATPYEAPCYGHLGDAVIRELGVPLVTGDIPGVAVILGAAPTAQEGVDLVKSYQAQGILVTLVGGIIDQCEELGYKTGANVRVIPLGKDVTSVIHVVSVAVRAALIFGNIQPGDAAGLMKYTMERVPAFVNAFAPLNEVIVACGAGAIALGFPVITNDQPTVDAVNGRVPKSLIVQEDISKFNATSLEARDIKIKITNIDIPVAFASAFEGEIIRRGDMQVEFDGSRVDCFELVQTKEASEIEDHKIEVIGPDIDTFEVGSKHSIGYVVEVAGKSMQTDFESVFERKFHSYLNCVEGLMHTGQRDMIRIRISKDTFNAGFRAKHIGEVLYAKVKNEFAAVVDKCQVKIYTDAEKCTELRHNLAIPAFDKRDERLTSMTDESVDVYYSCIMCQAFSPSHVCVVTPERLGLCGAVSWLDAKATNELDPQGPCQIITKEKVIDERIGEYEDVNEAVRKFSQGALEDVSLYSIIEKPMTSCGCFECICGIEPLSNGVCIANREYAGMTPIGMTFSELASMTGGGVQTPGFMGHGKHFIASKKFMKAEGGVARIVWMPKELKETVAERLNETAKELYGIENFTDMIGDETVAEDPETLLAFLEEKGHPALTMEPMM
;
A
#
# COMPACT_ATOMS: atom_id res chain seq x y z
N MET A 1 24.68 -23.97 34.94
CA MET A 1 23.74 -22.83 34.92
C MET A 1 22.51 -23.31 34.14
N THR A 2 21.29 -23.05 34.62
CA THR A 2 20.07 -23.41 33.87
C THR A 2 19.63 -22.27 32.96
N LEU A 3 18.79 -22.53 31.96
CA LEU A 3 18.22 -21.47 31.11
C LEU A 3 17.53 -20.36 31.94
N PHE A 4 16.85 -20.74 33.04
CA PHE A 4 16.28 -19.80 33.99
C PHE A 4 17.32 -18.87 34.61
N ASP A 5 18.46 -19.43 35.04
CA ASP A 5 19.53 -18.64 35.66
C ASP A 5 20.11 -17.62 34.67
N VAL A 6 20.25 -17.99 33.39
CA VAL A 6 20.73 -17.10 32.33
C VAL A 6 19.75 -15.96 32.06
N VAL A 7 18.46 -16.28 31.92
CA VAL A 7 17.42 -15.24 31.71
C VAL A 7 17.35 -14.30 32.90
N PHE A 8 17.42 -14.81 34.14
CA PHE A 8 17.41 -13.97 35.33
C PHE A 8 18.65 -13.09 35.43
N ALA A 9 19.84 -13.62 35.12
CA ALA A 9 21.08 -12.83 35.10
C ALA A 9 21.02 -11.72 34.04
N GLY A 10 20.55 -12.03 32.83
CA GLY A 10 20.34 -11.04 31.77
C GLY A 10 19.33 -9.97 32.17
N ASN A 11 18.21 -10.37 32.77
CA ASN A 11 17.19 -9.44 33.28
C ASN A 11 17.73 -8.54 34.40
N ASP A 12 18.51 -9.08 35.35
CA ASP A 12 19.16 -8.29 36.41
C ASP A 12 20.16 -7.27 35.84
N ALA A 13 20.93 -7.66 34.83
CA ALA A 13 21.86 -6.77 34.14
C ALA A 13 21.15 -5.60 33.46
N VAL A 14 20.11 -5.88 32.66
CA VAL A 14 19.34 -4.85 31.94
C VAL A 14 18.58 -3.96 32.91
N PHE A 15 18.00 -4.52 33.98
CA PHE A 15 17.34 -3.73 35.03
C PHE A 15 18.32 -2.76 35.69
N GLY A 16 19.51 -3.23 36.09
CA GLY A 16 20.54 -2.37 36.70
C GLY A 16 21.03 -1.26 35.77
N MET A 17 21.18 -1.56 34.48
CA MET A 17 21.50 -0.56 33.45
C MET A 17 20.40 0.49 33.32
N THR A 18 19.14 0.07 33.33
CA THR A 18 17.97 0.94 33.19
C THR A 18 17.82 1.83 34.42
N GLU A 19 17.97 1.26 35.62
CA GLU A 19 17.92 2.00 36.87
C GLU A 19 18.95 3.12 36.90
N LYS A 20 20.20 2.79 36.55
CA LYS A 20 21.28 3.76 36.46
C LYS A 20 20.98 4.85 35.42
N ALA A 21 20.51 4.47 34.22
CA ALA A 21 20.21 5.44 33.17
C ALA A 21 19.12 6.44 33.57
N ILE A 22 18.06 5.97 34.25
CA ILE A 22 16.99 6.83 34.78
C ILE A 22 17.53 7.74 35.89
N ASP A 23 18.33 7.19 36.82
CA ASP A 23 18.89 7.98 37.93
C ASP A 23 19.86 9.06 37.43
N ASP A 24 20.72 8.73 36.47
CA ASP A 24 21.63 9.67 35.82
C ASP A 24 20.83 10.77 35.06
N ALA A 25 19.76 10.39 34.36
CA ALA A 25 18.89 11.34 33.66
C ALA A 25 18.15 12.29 34.62
N ILE A 26 17.64 11.77 35.75
CA ILE A 26 17.00 12.57 36.80
C ILE A 26 18.02 13.51 37.45
N ALA A 27 19.22 13.03 37.75
CA ALA A 27 20.28 13.86 38.32
C ALA A 27 20.67 15.01 37.39
N ALA A 28 20.67 14.79 36.07
CA ALA A 28 21.01 15.80 35.08
C ALA A 28 19.87 16.78 34.77
N ASN A 29 18.61 16.33 34.77
CA ASN A 29 17.48 17.10 34.22
C ASN A 29 16.33 17.38 35.20
N GLY A 30 16.33 16.77 36.37
CA GLY A 30 15.22 16.81 37.35
C GLY A 30 14.10 15.82 37.03
N ALA A 31 13.32 15.44 38.06
CA ALA A 31 12.27 14.41 37.95
C ALA A 31 11.08 14.83 37.06
N ASP A 32 10.76 16.13 37.01
CA ASP A 32 9.62 16.65 36.23
C ASP A 32 9.92 16.76 34.72
N LYS A 33 11.15 16.42 34.29
CA LYS A 33 11.55 16.46 32.89
C LYS A 33 10.69 15.51 32.06
N ALA A 34 10.06 16.04 31.01
CA ALA A 34 9.21 15.29 30.10
C ALA A 34 10.00 14.21 29.33
N VAL A 35 9.39 13.05 29.14
CA VAL A 35 9.91 11.95 28.32
C VAL A 35 8.76 11.35 27.51
N ALA A 36 9.01 11.12 26.23
CA ALA A 36 8.04 10.54 25.31
C ALA A 36 8.76 9.91 24.11
N LEU A 37 8.12 8.91 23.51
CA LEU A 37 8.46 8.46 22.16
C LEU A 37 7.75 9.37 21.13
N PRO A 38 8.36 9.65 19.97
CA PRO A 38 7.75 10.48 18.95
C PRO A 38 6.55 9.77 18.30
N ASP A 39 5.59 10.56 17.81
CA ASP A 39 4.51 10.12 16.91
C ASP A 39 3.69 8.90 17.40
N THR A 40 3.42 8.82 18.70
CA THR A 40 2.56 7.78 19.29
C THR A 40 1.53 8.31 20.29
N ALA A 41 0.30 7.80 20.20
CA ALA A 41 -0.78 8.07 21.15
C ALA A 41 -0.72 7.16 22.41
N TYR A 42 0.19 6.18 22.40
CA TYR A 42 0.26 5.11 23.39
C TYR A 42 1.35 5.31 24.47
N SER A 43 1.88 6.54 24.62
CA SER A 43 2.92 6.87 25.61
C SER A 43 4.16 5.98 25.42
N LEU A 44 4.43 5.06 26.36
CA LEU A 44 5.40 3.97 26.25
C LEU A 44 4.62 2.69 25.92
N PRO A 45 4.51 2.30 24.65
CA PRO A 45 3.47 1.36 24.24
C PRO A 45 3.53 -0.01 24.92
N CYS A 46 4.72 -0.57 25.14
CA CYS A 46 4.87 -1.87 25.79
C CYS A 46 4.49 -1.79 27.27
N TYR A 47 5.00 -0.79 27.98
CA TYR A 47 4.66 -0.57 29.39
C TYR A 47 3.18 -0.26 29.58
N TYR A 48 2.62 0.62 28.75
CA TYR A 48 1.22 1.00 28.79
C TYR A 48 0.30 -0.18 28.48
N ALA A 49 0.63 -1.02 27.50
CA ALA A 49 -0.17 -2.19 27.19
C ALA A 49 -0.20 -3.22 28.32
N VAL A 50 0.94 -3.44 28.99
CA VAL A 50 1.05 -4.43 30.08
C VAL A 50 0.41 -3.91 31.38
N THR A 51 0.55 -2.61 31.69
CA THR A 51 0.19 -2.06 33.01
C THR A 51 -1.03 -1.14 33.02
N GLY A 52 -1.47 -0.66 31.85
CA GLY A 52 -2.53 0.34 31.72
C GLY A 52 -2.12 1.75 32.17
N THR A 53 -0.85 1.97 32.53
CA THR A 53 -0.37 3.23 33.09
C THR A 53 0.51 3.97 32.09
N LYS A 54 0.21 5.25 31.85
CA LYS A 54 1.03 6.13 31.00
C LYS A 54 2.20 6.71 31.80
N VAL A 55 3.29 7.00 31.09
CA VAL A 55 4.49 7.65 31.63
C VAL A 55 4.77 8.89 30.77
N GLY A 56 4.91 10.05 31.42
CA GLY A 56 5.16 11.33 30.74
C GLY A 56 6.37 12.11 31.23
N ASN A 57 6.97 11.74 32.37
CA ASN A 57 8.18 12.36 32.90
C ASN A 57 9.13 11.35 33.58
N LEU A 58 10.35 11.79 33.90
CA LEU A 58 11.38 10.92 34.50
C LEU A 58 11.00 10.38 35.89
N GLY A 59 10.29 11.17 36.71
CA GLY A 59 9.80 10.74 38.02
C GLY A 59 8.80 9.59 37.92
N GLU A 60 7.84 9.70 37.00
CA GLU A 60 6.90 8.64 36.65
C GLU A 60 7.62 7.41 36.07
N MET A 61 8.64 7.60 35.23
CA MET A 61 9.45 6.50 34.70
C MET A 61 10.20 5.75 35.81
N LYS A 62 10.73 6.44 36.82
CA LYS A 62 11.36 5.81 38.00
C LYS A 62 10.35 5.02 38.82
N ALA A 63 9.13 5.56 39.03
CA ALA A 63 8.06 4.82 39.70
C ALA A 63 7.63 3.59 38.89
N ALA A 64 7.54 3.72 37.57
CA ALA A 64 7.23 2.64 36.65
C ALA A 64 8.27 1.52 36.69
N LEU A 65 9.56 1.85 36.84
CA LEU A 65 10.62 0.86 37.05
C LEU A 65 10.42 0.03 38.34
N GLY A 66 9.86 0.64 39.39
CA GLY A 66 9.43 -0.06 40.60
C GLY A 66 8.37 -1.11 40.31
N VAL A 67 7.43 -0.84 39.41
CA VAL A 67 6.44 -1.83 38.93
C VAL A 67 7.12 -2.95 38.13
N VAL A 68 8.06 -2.62 37.23
CA VAL A 68 8.84 -3.62 36.48
C VAL A 68 9.57 -4.57 37.44
N LYS A 69 10.10 -4.07 38.55
CA LYS A 69 10.77 -4.89 39.57
C LYS A 69 9.86 -5.97 40.16
N THR A 70 8.56 -5.72 40.25
CA THR A 70 7.59 -6.71 40.76
C THR A 70 7.38 -7.90 39.83
N LEU A 71 7.70 -7.74 38.53
CA LEU A 71 7.65 -8.80 37.52
C LEU A 71 8.90 -9.71 37.56
N MET A 72 9.96 -9.27 38.23
CA MET A 72 11.26 -9.95 38.31
C MET A 72 11.30 -10.96 39.45
N THR A 73 10.40 -11.94 39.40
CA THR A 73 10.42 -13.05 40.36
C THR A 73 11.56 -14.02 40.04
N ARG A 74 12.05 -14.75 41.05
CA ARG A 74 13.21 -15.67 40.92
C ARG A 74 12.83 -17.13 41.19
N GLU A 75 11.54 -17.43 41.14
CA GLU A 75 11.07 -18.81 41.18
C GLU A 75 11.37 -19.49 39.84
N LYS A 76 11.80 -20.75 39.85
CA LYS A 76 12.09 -21.49 38.61
C LYS A 76 10.81 -22.11 38.03
N ARG A 77 9.82 -21.28 37.68
CA ARG A 77 8.59 -21.69 36.99
C ARG A 77 8.41 -20.92 35.70
N LEU A 78 7.68 -21.52 34.76
CA LEU A 78 7.53 -21.01 33.39
C LEU A 78 7.05 -19.55 33.34
N ASN A 79 6.11 -19.19 34.21
CA ASN A 79 5.60 -17.81 34.27
C ASN A 79 6.71 -16.82 34.68
N ASP A 80 7.53 -17.15 35.67
CA ASP A 80 8.57 -16.26 36.20
C ASP A 80 9.67 -15.95 35.17
N VAL A 81 10.07 -16.94 34.35
CA VAL A 81 11.05 -16.72 33.28
C VAL A 81 10.49 -15.85 32.16
N PHE A 82 9.23 -16.03 31.80
CA PHE A 82 8.56 -15.19 30.80
C PHE A 82 8.33 -13.77 31.30
N MET A 83 7.88 -13.60 32.53
CA MET A 83 7.71 -12.26 33.12
C MET A 83 9.05 -11.55 33.33
N SER A 84 10.15 -12.26 33.58
CA SER A 84 11.49 -11.69 33.54
C SER A 84 11.91 -11.26 32.11
N GLY A 85 11.51 -12.02 31.09
CA GLY A 85 11.64 -11.61 29.69
C GLY A 85 10.85 -10.34 29.36
N VAL A 86 9.57 -10.27 29.77
CA VAL A 86 8.73 -9.08 29.63
C VAL A 86 9.35 -7.89 30.37
N ALA A 87 9.81 -8.07 31.61
CA ALA A 87 10.50 -7.02 32.37
C ALA A 87 11.74 -6.50 31.63
N THR A 88 12.48 -7.38 30.97
CA THR A 88 13.65 -7.01 30.15
C THR A 88 13.25 -6.15 28.96
N ALA A 89 12.15 -6.49 28.27
CA ALA A 89 11.59 -5.68 27.18
C ALA A 89 11.14 -4.29 27.69
N LEU A 90 10.45 -4.22 28.84
CA LEU A 90 10.03 -2.94 29.43
C LEU A 90 11.23 -2.06 29.81
N CYS A 91 12.28 -2.66 30.36
CA CYS A 91 13.54 -1.96 30.64
C CYS A 91 14.21 -1.43 29.35
N ALA A 92 14.21 -2.22 28.27
CA ALA A 92 14.70 -1.77 26.97
C ALA A 92 13.89 -0.58 26.42
N GLU A 93 12.57 -0.57 26.59
CA GLU A 93 11.70 0.56 26.19
C GLU A 93 12.08 1.85 26.93
N PHE A 94 12.39 1.75 28.22
CA PHE A 94 12.80 2.91 29.01
C PHE A 94 14.16 3.44 28.56
N ILE A 95 15.15 2.56 28.35
CA ILE A 95 16.46 2.95 27.81
C ILE A 95 16.31 3.63 26.45
N GLU A 96 15.52 3.05 25.54
CA GLU A 96 15.28 3.63 24.22
C GLU A 96 14.55 4.97 24.28
N THR A 97 13.57 5.13 25.16
CA THR A 97 12.85 6.40 25.36
C THR A 97 13.80 7.51 25.81
N LEU A 98 14.73 7.21 26.72
CA LEU A 98 15.70 8.20 27.19
C LEU A 98 16.57 8.76 26.04
N LYS A 99 16.79 8.00 24.96
CA LYS A 99 17.52 8.46 23.77
C LYS A 99 16.77 9.55 22.98
N TYR A 100 15.44 9.63 23.11
CA TYR A 100 14.58 10.58 22.40
C TYR A 100 14.25 11.85 23.20
N MET A 101 14.83 12.01 24.39
CA MET A 101 14.64 13.20 25.21
C MET A 101 15.00 14.48 24.45
N ASP A 102 14.29 15.57 24.75
CA ASP A 102 14.53 16.90 24.16
C ASP A 102 14.39 16.96 22.64
N GLY A 103 13.57 16.07 22.06
CA GLY A 103 13.37 16.00 20.61
C GLY A 103 14.59 15.49 19.85
N ALA A 104 15.49 14.77 20.54
CA ALA A 104 16.64 14.14 19.92
C ALA A 104 16.20 13.13 18.84
N THR A 105 17.00 13.05 17.78
CA THR A 105 16.88 12.06 16.71
C THR A 105 18.05 11.08 16.81
N PRO A 106 18.01 10.11 17.75
CA PRO A 106 19.15 9.25 18.07
C PRO A 106 19.50 8.24 16.98
N TYR A 107 18.64 8.09 15.96
CA TYR A 107 18.82 7.19 14.84
C TYR A 107 18.90 7.98 13.54
N GLU A 108 19.86 7.61 12.70
CA GLU A 108 20.03 8.12 11.35
C GLU A 108 19.89 6.97 10.34
N ALA A 109 19.53 7.31 9.11
CA ALA A 109 19.41 6.33 8.03
C ALA A 109 20.74 5.54 7.88
N PRO A 110 20.66 4.21 7.73
CA PRO A 110 19.47 3.43 7.40
C PRO A 110 18.63 2.96 8.61
N CYS A 111 19.01 3.30 9.86
CA CYS A 111 18.27 2.89 11.05
C CYS A 111 17.06 3.80 11.30
N TYR A 112 15.91 3.18 11.59
CA TYR A 112 14.64 3.87 11.83
C TYR A 112 14.41 4.21 13.30
N GLY A 113 14.94 3.40 14.22
CA GLY A 113 14.59 3.50 15.64
C GLY A 113 13.10 3.23 15.88
N HIS A 114 12.45 4.14 16.61
CA HIS A 114 11.02 4.08 16.90
C HIS A 114 10.16 4.24 15.64
N LEU A 115 9.22 3.31 15.44
CA LEU A 115 8.23 3.38 14.38
C LEU A 115 6.96 4.04 14.92
N GLY A 116 6.57 5.19 14.37
CA GLY A 116 5.37 5.94 14.79
C GLY A 116 4.06 5.19 14.50
N ASP A 117 2.96 5.63 15.11
CA ASP A 117 1.66 4.96 14.99
C ASP A 117 1.13 4.92 13.54
N ALA A 118 1.45 5.93 12.73
CA ALA A 118 1.07 5.97 11.31
C ALA A 118 1.68 4.79 10.54
N VAL A 119 2.97 4.49 10.75
CA VAL A 119 3.67 3.36 10.13
C VAL A 119 3.04 2.03 10.56
N ILE A 120 2.61 1.92 11.82
CA ILE A 120 1.92 0.71 12.30
C ILE A 120 0.56 0.55 11.64
N ARG A 121 -0.17 1.64 11.40
CA ARG A 121 -1.45 1.55 10.72
C ARG A 121 -1.29 1.14 9.25
N GLU A 122 -0.25 1.65 8.60
CA GLU A 122 0.13 1.27 7.25
C GLU A 122 0.53 -0.22 7.15
N LEU A 123 1.42 -0.70 8.02
CA LEU A 123 1.88 -2.10 8.02
C LEU A 123 0.86 -3.08 8.61
N GLY A 124 -0.01 -2.60 9.50
CA GLY A 124 -0.92 -3.42 10.28
C GLY A 124 -2.11 -3.95 9.50
N VAL A 125 -2.63 -3.19 8.54
CA VAL A 125 -3.71 -3.66 7.67
C VAL A 125 -3.24 -4.86 6.82
N PRO A 126 -2.11 -4.80 6.09
CA PRO A 126 -1.54 -5.95 5.38
C PRO A 126 -1.24 -7.17 6.28
N LEU A 127 -0.82 -6.95 7.53
CA LEU A 127 -0.62 -8.03 8.51
C LEU A 127 -1.95 -8.72 8.89
N VAL A 128 -3.03 -7.97 9.02
CA VAL A 128 -4.37 -8.51 9.35
C VAL A 128 -5.01 -9.22 8.15
N THR A 129 -4.85 -8.67 6.94
CA THR A 129 -5.37 -9.29 5.71
C THR A 129 -4.54 -10.49 5.24
N GLY A 130 -3.32 -10.65 5.77
CA GLY A 130 -2.40 -11.72 5.41
C GLY A 130 -1.60 -11.46 4.13
N ASP A 131 -1.62 -10.22 3.61
CA ASP A 131 -0.70 -9.78 2.53
C ASP A 131 0.75 -9.67 3.01
N ILE A 132 0.96 -9.39 4.31
CA ILE A 132 2.22 -9.66 4.99
C ILE A 132 2.05 -10.98 5.75
N PRO A 133 2.63 -12.10 5.27
CA PRO A 133 2.40 -13.41 5.88
C PRO A 133 3.05 -13.59 7.25
N GLY A 134 4.05 -12.76 7.57
CA GLY A 134 4.88 -12.88 8.76
C GLY A 134 5.74 -11.67 9.03
N VAL A 135 6.31 -11.61 10.24
CA VAL A 135 7.35 -10.65 10.63
C VAL A 135 8.60 -11.40 11.10
N ALA A 136 9.70 -11.25 10.36
CA ALA A 136 11.00 -11.80 10.73
C ALA A 136 11.80 -10.76 11.51
N VAL A 137 12.19 -11.08 12.75
CA VAL A 137 13.10 -10.25 13.55
C VAL A 137 14.48 -10.87 13.53
N ILE A 138 15.41 -10.31 12.74
CA ILE A 138 16.77 -10.81 12.62
C ILE A 138 17.69 -10.00 13.52
N LEU A 139 18.34 -10.69 14.47
CA LEU A 139 19.15 -10.09 15.52
C LEU A 139 20.56 -10.67 15.52
N GLY A 140 21.56 -9.79 15.61
CA GLY A 140 22.98 -10.15 15.62
C GLY A 140 23.60 -10.05 14.23
N ALA A 141 24.68 -10.78 13.97
CA ALA A 141 25.35 -10.84 12.67
C ALA A 141 25.41 -12.28 12.19
N ALA A 142 25.09 -12.52 10.92
CA ALA A 142 25.29 -13.82 10.30
C ALA A 142 26.81 -14.14 10.22
N PRO A 143 27.23 -15.40 10.04
CA PRO A 143 28.66 -15.74 9.90
C PRO A 143 29.33 -15.03 8.73
N THR A 144 28.60 -14.78 7.64
CA THR A 144 29.04 -13.96 6.50
C THR A 144 27.95 -12.99 6.07
N ALA A 145 28.35 -11.87 5.43
CA ALA A 145 27.39 -10.90 4.90
C ALA A 145 26.46 -11.50 3.84
N GLN A 146 26.98 -12.41 3.01
CA GLN A 146 26.21 -13.09 1.96
C GLN A 146 25.11 -13.96 2.56
N GLU A 147 25.41 -14.79 3.56
CA GLU A 147 24.39 -15.61 4.23
C GLU A 147 23.32 -14.75 4.92
N GLY A 148 23.71 -13.62 5.49
CA GLY A 148 22.77 -12.65 6.08
C GLY A 148 21.81 -12.07 5.04
N VAL A 149 22.35 -11.55 3.93
CA VAL A 149 21.55 -10.97 2.84
C VAL A 149 20.69 -12.02 2.14
N ASP A 150 21.18 -13.24 1.94
CA ASP A 150 20.40 -14.33 1.34
C ASP A 150 19.21 -14.72 2.22
N LEU A 151 19.39 -14.75 3.55
CA LEU A 151 18.30 -14.97 4.48
C LEU A 151 17.26 -13.84 4.42
N VAL A 152 17.71 -12.58 4.42
CA VAL A 152 16.81 -11.41 4.29
C VAL A 152 16.01 -11.47 2.98
N LYS A 153 16.69 -11.71 1.86
CA LYS A 153 16.08 -11.88 0.54
C LYS A 153 15.06 -13.02 0.53
N SER A 154 15.36 -14.15 1.17
CA SER A 154 14.45 -15.29 1.22
C SER A 154 13.11 -14.96 1.87
N TYR A 155 13.10 -14.15 2.93
CA TYR A 155 11.87 -13.68 3.58
C TYR A 155 11.17 -12.60 2.75
N GLN A 156 11.92 -11.62 2.23
CA GLN A 156 11.36 -10.56 1.39
C GLN A 156 10.63 -11.13 0.15
N ALA A 157 11.22 -12.13 -0.50
CA ALA A 157 10.63 -12.82 -1.66
C ALA A 157 9.33 -13.57 -1.32
N GLN A 158 9.06 -13.81 -0.03
CA GLN A 158 7.82 -14.40 0.47
C GLN A 158 6.82 -13.34 0.97
N GLY A 159 7.13 -12.05 0.77
CA GLY A 159 6.31 -10.92 1.23
C GLY A 159 6.38 -10.64 2.74
N ILE A 160 7.26 -11.33 3.46
CA ILE A 160 7.44 -11.18 4.91
C ILE A 160 8.10 -9.85 5.22
N LEU A 161 7.59 -9.16 6.25
CA LEU A 161 8.22 -7.97 6.79
C LEU A 161 9.48 -8.38 7.56
N VAL A 162 10.64 -7.89 7.15
CA VAL A 162 11.91 -8.17 7.81
C VAL A 162 12.32 -6.97 8.64
N THR A 163 12.70 -7.20 9.89
CA THR A 163 13.28 -6.19 10.78
C THR A 163 14.68 -6.61 11.20
N LEU A 164 15.61 -5.66 11.18
CA LEU A 164 17.04 -5.92 11.37
C LEU A 164 17.55 -5.21 12.64
N VAL A 165 18.26 -5.93 13.50
CA VAL A 165 18.88 -5.41 14.72
C VAL A 165 20.31 -5.92 14.87
N GLY A 166 21.26 -5.01 15.08
CA GLY A 166 22.68 -5.35 15.25
C GLY A 166 23.46 -5.48 13.94
N GLY A 167 24.52 -6.31 13.95
CA GLY A 167 25.51 -6.38 12.87
C GLY A 167 24.99 -6.87 11.51
N ILE A 168 23.81 -7.47 11.45
CA ILE A 168 23.13 -7.80 10.18
C ILE A 168 22.83 -6.54 9.35
N ILE A 169 22.66 -5.38 10.00
CA ILE A 169 22.49 -4.09 9.32
C ILE A 169 23.77 -3.75 8.55
N ASP A 170 24.93 -3.87 9.21
CA ASP A 170 26.24 -3.62 8.59
C ASP A 170 26.49 -4.58 7.42
N GLN A 171 26.04 -5.83 7.52
CA GLN A 171 26.15 -6.83 6.46
C GLN A 171 25.29 -6.52 5.24
N CYS A 172 24.08 -5.98 5.43
CA CYS A 172 23.27 -5.49 4.33
C CYS A 172 23.91 -4.28 3.64
N GLU A 173 24.48 -3.34 4.42
CA GLU A 173 25.19 -2.18 3.89
C GLU A 173 26.45 -2.58 3.09
N GLU A 174 27.23 -3.54 3.60
CA GLU A 174 28.45 -4.06 2.96
C GLU A 174 28.19 -4.57 1.53
N LEU A 175 27.06 -5.24 1.32
CA LEU A 175 26.65 -5.79 0.02
C LEU A 175 25.76 -4.85 -0.79
N GLY A 176 25.53 -3.61 -0.33
CA GLY A 176 24.68 -2.63 -1.00
C GLY A 176 23.22 -3.08 -1.14
N TYR A 177 22.75 -3.93 -0.23
CA TYR A 177 21.38 -4.43 -0.26
C TYR A 177 20.39 -3.34 0.16
N LYS A 178 19.38 -3.08 -0.66
CA LYS A 178 18.41 -2.01 -0.42
C LYS A 178 17.53 -2.36 0.79
N THR A 179 17.47 -1.45 1.75
CA THR A 179 16.59 -1.53 2.93
C THR A 179 15.66 -0.31 2.97
N GLY A 180 14.51 -0.45 3.62
CA GLY A 180 13.50 0.57 3.77
C GLY A 180 12.10 -0.01 3.99
N ALA A 181 11.19 0.80 4.53
CA ALA A 181 9.80 0.42 4.72
C ALA A 181 9.11 0.06 3.39
N ASN A 182 9.42 0.79 2.32
CA ASN A 182 8.90 0.54 0.96
C ASN A 182 9.23 -0.85 0.43
N VAL A 183 10.39 -1.41 0.78
CA VAL A 183 10.82 -2.76 0.38
C VAL A 183 10.61 -3.81 1.48
N ARG A 184 9.87 -3.47 2.55
CA ARG A 184 9.56 -4.33 3.71
C ARG A 184 10.80 -4.89 4.44
N VAL A 185 11.93 -4.17 4.43
CA VAL A 185 13.14 -4.53 5.17
C VAL A 185 13.56 -3.34 6.02
N ILE A 186 13.25 -3.35 7.31
CA ILE A 186 13.38 -2.18 8.20
C ILE A 186 14.53 -2.37 9.20
N PRO A 187 15.65 -1.64 9.07
CA PRO A 187 16.69 -1.60 10.08
C PRO A 187 16.24 -0.76 11.27
N LEU A 188 16.27 -1.33 12.49
CA LEU A 188 15.80 -0.64 13.70
C LEU A 188 16.95 0.05 14.42
N GLY A 189 18.06 -0.65 14.64
CA GLY A 189 19.20 -0.11 15.35
C GLY A 189 20.31 -1.14 15.60
N LYS A 190 21.50 -0.66 15.93
CA LYS A 190 22.67 -1.52 16.18
C LYS A 190 22.71 -2.11 17.60
N ASP A 191 22.07 -1.44 18.56
CA ASP A 191 21.98 -1.91 19.94
C ASP A 191 20.89 -2.98 20.10
N VAL A 192 21.12 -3.99 20.94
CA VAL A 192 20.12 -5.02 21.26
C VAL A 192 18.82 -4.44 21.81
N THR A 193 18.88 -3.32 22.55
CA THR A 193 17.69 -2.65 23.11
C THR A 193 16.73 -2.16 22.03
N SER A 194 17.22 -1.85 20.83
CA SER A 194 16.38 -1.38 19.71
C SER A 194 15.40 -2.44 19.18
N VAL A 195 15.55 -3.71 19.57
CA VAL A 195 14.55 -4.77 19.30
C VAL A 195 13.19 -4.43 19.89
N ILE A 196 13.14 -3.58 20.93
CA ILE A 196 11.88 -3.14 21.53
C ILE A 196 11.00 -2.39 20.54
N HIS A 197 11.60 -1.75 19.51
CA HIS A 197 10.84 -1.00 18.50
C HIS A 197 9.92 -1.93 17.71
N VAL A 198 10.34 -3.15 17.33
CA VAL A 198 9.43 -4.13 16.67
C VAL A 198 8.49 -4.81 17.65
N VAL A 199 8.90 -5.02 18.91
CA VAL A 199 7.97 -5.50 19.95
C VAL A 199 6.82 -4.50 20.12
N SER A 200 7.11 -3.20 20.13
CA SER A 200 6.12 -2.14 20.21
C SER A 200 5.15 -2.13 19.01
N VAL A 201 5.57 -2.64 17.84
CA VAL A 201 4.68 -2.81 16.67
C VAL A 201 3.66 -3.90 16.96
N ALA A 202 4.10 -5.08 17.41
CA ALA A 202 3.20 -6.19 17.76
C ALA A 202 2.20 -5.80 18.86
N VAL A 203 2.68 -5.10 19.88
CA VAL A 203 1.85 -4.63 21.00
C VAL A 203 0.83 -3.60 20.54
N ARG A 204 1.24 -2.57 19.78
CA ARG A 204 0.30 -1.56 19.26
C ARG A 204 -0.66 -2.13 18.23
N ALA A 205 -0.29 -3.15 17.47
CA ALA A 205 -1.23 -3.85 16.60
C ALA A 205 -2.38 -4.49 17.41
N ALA A 206 -2.10 -5.02 18.60
CA ALA A 206 -3.12 -5.53 19.51
C ALA A 206 -4.02 -4.42 20.08
N LEU A 207 -3.45 -3.27 20.43
CA LEU A 207 -4.22 -2.12 20.94
C LEU A 207 -5.08 -1.47 19.85
N ILE A 208 -4.52 -1.27 18.65
CA ILE A 208 -5.17 -0.58 17.52
C ILE A 208 -6.21 -1.47 16.85
N PHE A 209 -5.82 -2.68 16.43
CA PHE A 209 -6.68 -3.56 15.61
C PHE A 209 -7.42 -4.60 16.45
N GLY A 210 -6.78 -5.09 17.51
CA GLY A 210 -7.40 -6.01 18.47
C GLY A 210 -8.32 -5.32 19.47
N ASN A 211 -8.23 -3.99 19.59
CA ASN A 211 -8.94 -3.19 20.59
C ASN A 211 -8.76 -3.72 22.03
N ILE A 212 -7.59 -4.32 22.30
CA ILE A 212 -7.23 -4.81 23.64
C ILE A 212 -7.08 -3.61 24.57
N GLN A 213 -7.71 -3.69 25.74
CA GLN A 213 -7.65 -2.60 26.70
C GLN A 213 -6.25 -2.55 27.36
N PRO A 214 -5.62 -1.37 27.47
CA PRO A 214 -4.36 -1.22 28.20
C PRO A 214 -4.47 -1.78 29.63
N GLY A 215 -3.50 -2.60 30.05
CA GLY A 215 -3.51 -3.30 31.33
C GLY A 215 -4.07 -4.73 31.28
N ASP A 216 -4.70 -5.14 30.17
CA ASP A 216 -5.08 -6.53 29.93
C ASP A 216 -3.89 -7.32 29.33
N ALA A 217 -2.89 -7.58 30.16
CA ALA A 217 -1.69 -8.32 29.74
C ALA A 217 -2.02 -9.73 29.22
N ALA A 218 -3.04 -10.40 29.76
CA ALA A 218 -3.44 -11.73 29.31
C ALA A 218 -4.09 -11.69 27.92
N GLY A 219 -5.01 -10.74 27.68
CA GLY A 219 -5.61 -10.50 26.38
C GLY A 219 -4.58 -10.08 25.33
N LEU A 220 -3.61 -9.25 25.72
CA LEU A 220 -2.48 -8.85 24.87
C LEU A 220 -1.66 -10.06 24.40
N MET A 221 -1.18 -10.89 25.34
CA MET A 221 -0.34 -12.05 25.02
C MET A 221 -1.09 -13.08 24.16
N LYS A 222 -2.40 -13.26 24.42
CA LYS A 222 -3.25 -14.10 23.58
C LYS A 222 -3.36 -13.54 22.16
N TYR A 223 -3.61 -12.24 22.01
CA TYR A 223 -3.73 -11.60 20.70
C TYR A 223 -2.42 -11.72 19.92
N THR A 224 -1.27 -11.41 20.51
CA THR A 224 0.02 -11.50 19.81
C THR A 224 0.32 -12.93 19.39
N MET A 225 0.05 -13.91 20.25
CA MET A 225 0.23 -15.34 19.93
C MET A 225 -0.68 -15.81 18.80
N GLU A 226 -1.94 -15.38 18.75
CA GLU A 226 -2.92 -15.86 17.75
C GLU A 226 -2.92 -15.06 16.45
N ARG A 227 -2.57 -13.76 16.49
CA ARG A 227 -2.84 -12.81 15.38
C ARG A 227 -1.60 -12.12 14.83
N VAL A 228 -0.47 -12.13 15.53
CA VAL A 228 0.78 -11.51 15.05
C VAL A 228 1.78 -12.59 14.66
N PRO A 229 1.94 -12.92 13.36
CA PRO A 229 2.80 -14.00 12.88
C PRO A 229 4.29 -13.63 12.91
N ALA A 230 4.84 -13.32 14.09
CA ALA A 230 6.24 -12.96 14.26
C ALA A 230 7.10 -14.12 14.78
N PHE A 231 8.39 -14.11 14.42
CA PHE A 231 9.44 -14.99 14.92
C PHE A 231 10.79 -14.27 14.96
N VAL A 232 11.72 -14.79 15.74
CA VAL A 232 13.05 -14.19 15.93
C VAL A 232 14.13 -15.12 15.39
N ASN A 233 15.04 -14.60 14.57
CA ASN A 233 16.28 -15.25 14.19
C ASN A 233 17.45 -14.58 14.93
N ALA A 234 18.01 -15.26 15.92
CA ALA A 234 19.11 -14.74 16.74
C ALA A 234 20.42 -15.46 16.39
N PHE A 235 21.37 -14.75 15.78
CA PHE A 235 22.66 -15.32 15.44
C PHE A 235 23.60 -15.42 16.64
N ALA A 236 24.44 -16.45 16.66
CA ALA A 236 25.52 -16.63 17.62
C ALA A 236 26.54 -15.46 17.57
N PRO A 237 27.19 -15.11 18.69
CA PRO A 237 27.03 -15.69 20.01
C PRO A 237 25.87 -15.04 20.81
N LEU A 238 25.11 -15.87 21.53
CA LEU A 238 24.07 -15.41 22.44
C LEU A 238 24.66 -15.08 23.81
N ASN A 239 24.47 -13.84 24.26
CA ASN A 239 24.77 -13.44 25.64
C ASN A 239 23.52 -13.47 26.53
N GLU A 240 23.69 -13.30 27.84
CA GLU A 240 22.60 -13.36 28.82
C GLU A 240 21.47 -12.36 28.52
N VAL A 241 21.80 -11.17 28.00
CA VAL A 241 20.84 -10.12 27.62
C VAL A 241 19.99 -10.56 26.42
N ILE A 242 20.62 -11.10 25.36
CA ILE A 242 19.91 -11.60 24.18
C ILE A 242 18.99 -12.76 24.57
N VAL A 243 19.45 -13.66 25.44
CA VAL A 243 18.64 -14.77 25.96
C VAL A 243 17.44 -14.27 26.76
N ALA A 244 17.61 -13.23 27.59
CA ALA A 244 16.51 -12.60 28.32
C ALA A 244 15.48 -11.91 27.40
N CYS A 245 15.94 -11.21 26.35
CA CYS A 245 15.05 -10.67 25.31
C CYS A 245 14.28 -11.78 24.58
N GLY A 246 14.95 -12.90 24.27
CA GLY A 246 14.32 -14.08 23.67
C GLY A 246 13.19 -14.66 24.53
N ALA A 247 13.34 -14.67 25.86
CA ALA A 247 12.26 -15.07 26.77
C ALA A 247 11.03 -14.14 26.66
N GLY A 248 11.23 -12.84 26.44
CA GLY A 248 10.15 -11.88 26.20
C GLY A 248 9.43 -12.12 24.86
N ALA A 249 10.18 -12.46 23.80
CA ALA A 249 9.59 -12.85 22.51
C ALA A 249 8.73 -14.12 22.64
N ILE A 250 9.23 -15.13 23.36
CA ILE A 250 8.48 -16.37 23.61
C ILE A 250 7.22 -16.09 24.44
N ALA A 251 7.27 -15.17 25.42
CA ALA A 251 6.10 -14.75 26.19
C ALA A 251 4.99 -14.17 25.31
N LEU A 252 5.35 -13.43 24.26
CA LEU A 252 4.43 -12.88 23.26
C LEU A 252 3.93 -13.93 22.24
N GLY A 253 4.43 -15.18 22.32
CA GLY A 253 4.09 -16.27 21.41
C GLY A 253 5.00 -16.38 20.18
N PHE A 254 6.17 -15.73 20.18
CA PHE A 254 7.09 -15.72 19.04
C PHE A 254 8.23 -16.72 19.25
N PRO A 255 8.41 -17.70 18.34
CA PRO A 255 9.51 -18.64 18.45
C PRO A 255 10.85 -17.96 18.15
N VAL A 256 11.90 -18.43 18.81
CA VAL A 256 13.28 -17.99 18.64
C VAL A 256 14.08 -19.12 17.99
N ILE A 257 14.68 -18.82 16.84
CA ILE A 257 15.53 -19.72 16.07
C ILE A 257 16.96 -19.19 16.14
N THR A 258 17.92 -20.06 16.45
CA THR A 258 19.34 -19.68 16.59
C THR A 258 20.27 -20.75 16.04
N ASN A 259 21.47 -20.35 15.63
CA ASN A 259 22.58 -21.26 15.30
C ASN A 259 23.55 -21.51 16.46
N ASP A 260 23.30 -20.94 17.65
CA ASP A 260 24.19 -21.07 18.82
C ASP A 260 23.94 -22.36 19.62
N GLN A 261 24.28 -23.51 19.01
CA GLN A 261 24.21 -24.82 19.64
C GLN A 261 25.02 -24.90 20.96
N PRO A 262 26.27 -24.38 21.04
CA PRO A 262 27.06 -24.42 22.27
C PRO A 262 26.39 -23.72 23.46
N THR A 263 25.85 -22.51 23.27
CA THR A 263 25.20 -21.77 24.35
C THR A 263 23.92 -22.46 24.81
N VAL A 264 23.11 -22.99 23.88
CA VAL A 264 21.85 -23.69 24.22
C VAL A 264 22.12 -25.00 24.95
N ASP A 265 23.10 -25.80 24.54
CA ASP A 265 23.44 -27.05 25.22
C ASP A 265 24.05 -26.82 26.61
N ALA A 266 24.86 -25.76 26.78
CA ALA A 266 25.46 -25.41 28.06
C ALA A 266 24.42 -25.16 29.19
N VAL A 267 23.19 -24.81 28.81
CA VAL A 267 22.10 -24.46 29.73
C VAL A 267 20.94 -25.47 29.69
N ASN A 268 21.09 -26.56 28.92
CA ASN A 268 20.05 -27.54 28.60
C ASN A 268 18.74 -26.86 28.14
N GLY A 269 18.86 -25.83 27.29
CA GLY A 269 17.81 -24.85 27.02
C GLY A 269 16.79 -25.24 25.95
N ARG A 270 16.67 -26.52 25.57
CA ARG A 270 15.76 -26.92 24.48
C ARG A 270 14.31 -26.75 24.91
N VAL A 271 13.59 -25.81 24.28
CA VAL A 271 12.15 -25.60 24.48
C VAL A 271 11.42 -25.90 23.17
N PRO A 272 10.75 -27.06 23.03
CA PRO A 272 10.12 -27.47 21.78
C PRO A 272 9.22 -26.38 21.20
N LYS A 273 9.34 -26.12 19.89
CA LYS A 273 8.64 -25.07 19.13
C LYS A 273 8.90 -23.62 19.52
N SER A 274 9.50 -23.32 20.68
CA SER A 274 9.71 -21.94 21.14
C SER A 274 11.16 -21.49 21.12
N LEU A 275 12.12 -22.38 21.42
CA LEU A 275 13.55 -22.13 21.26
C LEU A 275 14.16 -23.28 20.46
N ILE A 276 14.48 -23.00 19.19
CA ILE A 276 14.89 -24.00 18.20
C ILE A 276 16.33 -23.71 17.78
N VAL A 277 17.17 -24.74 17.83
CA VAL A 277 18.52 -24.65 17.27
C VAL A 277 18.51 -25.19 15.85
N GLN A 278 18.92 -24.35 14.91
CA GLN A 278 19.14 -24.69 13.51
C GLN A 278 20.56 -24.21 13.17
N GLU A 279 21.51 -25.12 12.98
CA GLU A 279 22.90 -24.74 12.69
C GLU A 279 23.09 -24.32 11.23
N ASP A 280 22.23 -24.83 10.33
CA ASP A 280 22.29 -24.55 8.89
C ASP A 280 21.44 -23.31 8.54
N ILE A 281 22.11 -22.20 8.24
CA ILE A 281 21.46 -20.90 7.99
C ILE A 281 20.56 -20.94 6.76
N SER A 282 20.89 -21.75 5.75
CA SER A 282 20.05 -21.93 4.57
C SER A 282 18.65 -22.50 4.92
N LYS A 283 18.52 -23.12 6.09
CA LYS A 283 17.26 -23.67 6.61
C LYS A 283 16.57 -22.77 7.63
N PHE A 284 17.12 -21.60 7.98
CA PHE A 284 16.48 -20.67 8.92
C PHE A 284 15.09 -20.29 8.45
N ASN A 285 14.94 -19.93 7.17
CA ASN A 285 13.66 -19.54 6.59
C ASN A 285 12.61 -20.63 6.82
N ALA A 286 12.81 -21.82 6.25
CA ALA A 286 11.87 -22.93 6.37
C ALA A 286 11.57 -23.30 7.83
N THR A 287 12.59 -23.36 8.69
CA THR A 287 12.43 -23.68 10.12
C THR A 287 11.58 -22.62 10.83
N SER A 288 11.78 -21.34 10.51
CA SER A 288 11.07 -20.23 11.16
C SER A 288 9.60 -20.17 10.75
N LEU A 289 9.32 -20.38 9.46
CA LEU A 289 7.94 -20.45 8.95
C LEU A 289 7.17 -21.62 9.57
N GLU A 290 7.81 -22.80 9.62
CA GLU A 290 7.21 -23.99 10.25
C GLU A 290 6.95 -23.76 11.74
N ALA A 291 7.92 -23.19 12.47
CA ALA A 291 7.79 -22.91 13.89
C ALA A 291 6.63 -21.96 14.22
N ARG A 292 6.32 -21.03 13.30
CA ARG A 292 5.24 -20.06 13.47
C ARG A 292 3.92 -20.45 12.79
N ASP A 293 3.86 -21.61 12.13
CA ASP A 293 2.74 -22.08 11.30
C ASP A 293 2.37 -21.10 10.17
N ILE A 294 3.38 -20.43 9.59
CA ILE A 294 3.20 -19.55 8.44
C ILE A 294 3.18 -20.40 7.18
N LYS A 295 2.01 -20.48 6.55
CA LYS A 295 1.82 -21.17 5.27
C LYS A 295 1.83 -20.15 4.14
N ILE A 296 2.91 -20.15 3.37
CA ILE A 296 3.00 -19.33 2.17
C ILE A 296 2.03 -19.91 1.12
N LYS A 297 0.96 -19.16 0.81
CA LYS A 297 0.16 -19.45 -0.39
C LYS A 297 1.11 -19.37 -1.59
N ILE A 298 1.13 -20.38 -2.45
CA ILE A 298 2.10 -20.54 -3.56
C ILE A 298 2.55 -19.18 -4.14
N THR A 299 3.76 -18.76 -3.80
CA THR A 299 4.40 -17.52 -4.30
C THR A 299 5.41 -17.79 -5.41
N ASN A 300 5.77 -19.05 -5.68
CA ASN A 300 6.78 -19.35 -6.69
C ASN A 300 6.16 -19.30 -8.08
N ILE A 301 6.13 -18.10 -8.65
CA ILE A 301 5.83 -17.86 -10.06
C ILE A 301 7.11 -18.16 -10.83
N ASP A 302 7.02 -18.89 -11.96
CA ASP A 302 8.18 -19.25 -12.78
C ASP A 302 8.72 -18.03 -13.55
N ILE A 303 9.40 -17.14 -12.83
CA ILE A 303 10.04 -15.94 -13.34
C ILE A 303 11.46 -15.81 -12.75
N PRO A 304 12.40 -15.14 -13.47
CA PRO A 304 13.80 -15.10 -13.08
C PRO A 304 14.15 -14.01 -12.04
N VAL A 305 13.15 -13.33 -11.50
CA VAL A 305 13.30 -12.23 -10.52
C VAL A 305 12.35 -12.42 -9.35
N ALA A 306 12.53 -11.64 -8.27
CA ALA A 306 11.65 -11.74 -7.13
C ALA A 306 10.22 -11.25 -7.45
N PHE A 307 9.24 -11.85 -6.77
CA PHE A 307 7.84 -11.47 -6.84
C PHE A 307 7.30 -11.23 -5.42
N ALA A 308 6.95 -9.99 -5.09
CA ALA A 308 6.37 -9.62 -3.80
C ALA A 308 5.68 -8.26 -3.89
N SER A 309 4.64 -8.04 -3.06
CA SER A 309 3.98 -6.74 -2.95
C SER A 309 4.89 -5.62 -2.41
N ALA A 310 6.07 -5.97 -1.88
CA ALA A 310 7.13 -5.01 -1.56
C ALA A 310 7.68 -4.26 -2.80
N PHE A 311 7.53 -4.81 -4.00
CA PHE A 311 8.02 -4.18 -5.23
C PHE A 311 6.98 -3.26 -5.90
N GLU A 312 5.73 -3.24 -5.42
CA GLU A 312 4.60 -2.56 -6.10
C GLU A 312 4.83 -1.05 -6.33
N GLY A 313 5.61 -0.41 -5.45
CA GLY A 313 5.91 1.02 -5.52
C GLY A 313 7.20 1.39 -6.27
N GLU A 314 7.88 0.46 -6.95
CA GLU A 314 9.14 0.75 -7.63
C GLU A 314 8.96 1.70 -8.83
N ILE A 315 9.76 2.79 -8.85
CA ILE A 315 9.76 3.76 -9.95
C ILE A 315 10.98 3.54 -10.84
N ILE A 316 10.76 3.11 -12.09
CA ILE A 316 11.83 2.91 -13.07
C ILE A 316 12.02 4.21 -13.86
N ARG A 317 13.18 4.86 -13.66
CA ARG A 317 13.56 6.07 -14.38
C ARG A 317 14.15 5.73 -15.75
N ARG A 318 14.16 6.72 -16.65
CA ARG A 318 14.64 6.55 -18.04
C ARG A 318 16.07 6.02 -18.13
N GLY A 319 16.94 6.36 -17.18
CA GLY A 319 18.34 5.89 -17.15
C GLY A 319 18.48 4.39 -16.87
N ASP A 320 17.55 3.81 -16.11
CA ASP A 320 17.60 2.43 -15.61
C ASP A 320 16.72 1.47 -16.43
N MET A 321 15.99 2.02 -17.40
CA MET A 321 15.00 1.34 -18.23
C MET A 321 15.67 0.55 -19.38
N GLN A 322 15.27 -0.71 -19.54
CA GLN A 322 15.62 -1.55 -20.68
C GLN A 322 14.67 -1.32 -21.86
N VAL A 323 13.37 -1.38 -21.62
CA VAL A 323 12.32 -1.20 -22.63
C VAL A 323 11.11 -0.52 -22.02
N GLU A 324 10.36 0.19 -22.85
CA GLU A 324 9.09 0.83 -22.49
C GLU A 324 7.99 0.40 -23.46
N PHE A 325 6.82 0.10 -22.92
CA PHE A 325 5.58 -0.03 -23.68
C PHE A 325 4.66 1.09 -23.22
N ASP A 326 4.17 1.95 -24.13
CA ASP A 326 3.52 3.21 -23.76
C ASP A 326 2.29 3.48 -24.62
N GLY A 327 1.11 3.12 -24.11
CA GLY A 327 -0.19 3.26 -24.78
C GLY A 327 -0.51 4.69 -25.22
N SER A 328 0.11 5.71 -24.61
CA SER A 328 -0.07 7.10 -25.04
C SER A 328 0.75 7.48 -26.29
N ARG A 329 1.58 6.56 -26.81
CA ARG A 329 2.51 6.82 -27.92
C ARG A 329 2.41 5.78 -29.02
N VAL A 330 2.06 4.55 -28.66
CA VAL A 330 1.88 3.40 -29.56
C VAL A 330 0.69 2.58 -29.08
N ASP A 331 0.15 1.71 -29.94
CA ASP A 331 -1.00 0.89 -29.55
C ASP A 331 -0.60 -0.18 -28.54
N CYS A 332 -1.18 -0.10 -27.33
CA CYS A 332 -1.06 -1.10 -26.28
C CYS A 332 -2.46 -1.49 -25.78
N PHE A 333 -2.60 -2.66 -25.15
CA PHE A 333 -3.82 -3.00 -24.41
C PHE A 333 -3.66 -4.17 -23.43
N GLU A 334 -4.53 -4.20 -22.43
CA GLU A 334 -4.76 -5.35 -21.56
C GLU A 334 -6.24 -5.74 -21.56
N LEU A 335 -6.53 -7.03 -21.64
CA LEU A 335 -7.91 -7.51 -21.77
C LEU A 335 -8.08 -8.88 -21.10
N VAL A 336 -9.17 -9.06 -20.37
CA VAL A 336 -9.69 -10.36 -19.94
C VAL A 336 -10.86 -10.73 -20.82
N GLN A 337 -10.91 -11.99 -21.26
CA GLN A 337 -12.05 -12.52 -21.98
C GLN A 337 -12.54 -13.83 -21.37
N THR A 338 -13.82 -13.89 -21.09
CA THR A 338 -14.49 -15.15 -20.76
C THR A 338 -14.58 -16.00 -22.02
N LYS A 339 -14.19 -17.28 -21.92
CA LYS A 339 -14.28 -18.29 -22.97
C LYS A 339 -14.97 -19.55 -22.46
N GLU A 340 -15.43 -20.38 -23.38
CA GLU A 340 -15.88 -21.72 -23.04
C GLU A 340 -14.67 -22.60 -22.67
N ALA A 341 -14.85 -23.50 -21.70
CA ALA A 341 -13.76 -24.35 -21.22
C ALA A 341 -13.16 -25.27 -22.30
N SER A 342 -13.88 -25.51 -23.41
CA SER A 342 -13.39 -26.26 -24.58
C SER A 342 -12.54 -25.44 -25.55
N GLU A 343 -12.58 -24.10 -25.47
CA GLU A 343 -11.85 -23.20 -26.37
C GLU A 343 -10.43 -22.91 -25.89
N ILE A 344 -10.14 -23.18 -24.60
CA ILE A 344 -8.88 -22.81 -23.96
C ILE A 344 -8.18 -23.99 -23.28
N GLU A 345 -6.85 -23.93 -23.27
CA GLU A 345 -5.97 -24.88 -22.60
C GLU A 345 -5.39 -24.22 -21.34
N ASP A 346 -5.48 -24.90 -20.19
CA ASP A 346 -4.98 -24.34 -18.94
C ASP A 346 -3.45 -24.21 -18.98
N HIS A 347 -2.92 -23.12 -18.42
CA HIS A 347 -1.50 -22.77 -18.40
C HIS A 347 -0.84 -22.63 -19.79
N LYS A 348 -1.63 -22.34 -20.83
CA LYS A 348 -1.06 -22.02 -22.14
C LYS A 348 -0.65 -20.55 -22.20
N ILE A 349 0.65 -20.30 -22.38
CA ILE A 349 1.20 -18.95 -22.56
C ILE A 349 1.85 -18.87 -23.94
N GLU A 350 1.40 -17.91 -24.75
CA GLU A 350 1.88 -17.71 -26.12
C GLU A 350 2.39 -16.28 -26.30
N VAL A 351 3.59 -16.13 -26.87
CA VAL A 351 4.17 -14.82 -27.23
C VAL A 351 4.18 -14.70 -28.75
N ILE A 352 3.52 -13.66 -29.27
CA ILE A 352 3.26 -13.43 -30.68
C ILE A 352 3.92 -12.11 -31.08
N GLY A 353 5.11 -12.23 -31.66
CA GLY A 353 5.93 -11.09 -32.06
C GLY A 353 7.36 -11.18 -31.53
N PRO A 354 8.16 -10.12 -31.70
CA PRO A 354 9.51 -10.01 -31.15
C PRO A 354 9.53 -10.07 -29.62
N ASP A 355 10.44 -10.83 -29.01
CA ASP A 355 10.64 -10.81 -27.57
C ASP A 355 11.52 -9.62 -27.15
N ILE A 356 11.57 -9.32 -25.85
CA ILE A 356 12.18 -8.12 -25.26
C ILE A 356 13.67 -7.97 -25.64
N ASP A 357 14.40 -9.07 -25.82
CA ASP A 357 15.82 -9.06 -26.16
C ASP A 357 16.13 -8.68 -27.61
N THR A 358 15.11 -8.57 -28.45
CA THR A 358 15.24 -8.09 -29.83
C THR A 358 15.13 -6.58 -29.94
N PHE A 359 14.64 -5.90 -28.89
CA PHE A 359 14.44 -4.46 -28.88
C PHE A 359 15.70 -3.69 -28.48
N GLU A 360 15.87 -2.49 -29.05
CA GLU A 360 16.95 -1.59 -28.67
C GLU A 360 16.75 -1.06 -27.23
N VAL A 361 17.84 -0.92 -26.47
CA VAL A 361 17.77 -0.41 -25.09
C VAL A 361 17.17 1.00 -25.05
N GLY A 362 16.16 1.20 -24.21
CA GLY A 362 15.47 2.47 -24.01
C GLY A 362 14.46 2.84 -25.09
N SER A 363 14.18 1.93 -26.03
CA SER A 363 13.18 2.11 -27.08
C SER A 363 11.75 1.87 -26.58
N LYS A 364 10.77 2.35 -27.36
CA LYS A 364 9.33 2.21 -27.09
C LYS A 364 8.69 1.24 -28.08
N HIS A 365 7.86 0.32 -27.59
CA HIS A 365 7.18 -0.70 -28.40
C HIS A 365 5.72 -0.88 -28.00
N SER A 366 4.95 -1.51 -28.87
CA SER A 366 3.57 -1.93 -28.61
C SER A 366 3.53 -3.22 -27.78
N ILE A 367 2.56 -3.33 -26.88
CA ILE A 367 2.24 -4.59 -26.20
C ILE A 367 0.74 -4.76 -26.01
N GLY A 368 0.23 -5.94 -26.36
CA GLY A 368 -1.11 -6.37 -26.04
C GLY A 368 -1.07 -7.64 -25.19
N TYR A 369 -1.91 -7.80 -24.18
CA TYR A 369 -2.09 -9.11 -23.56
C TYR A 369 -3.57 -9.43 -23.32
N VAL A 370 -3.95 -10.63 -23.77
CA VAL A 370 -5.30 -11.18 -23.60
C VAL A 370 -5.21 -12.36 -22.65
N VAL A 371 -5.87 -12.23 -21.50
CA VAL A 371 -6.03 -13.30 -20.52
C VAL A 371 -7.39 -13.94 -20.71
N GLU A 372 -7.41 -15.14 -21.28
CA GLU A 372 -8.63 -15.88 -21.55
C GLU A 372 -8.90 -16.83 -20.39
N VAL A 373 -10.08 -16.67 -19.76
CA VAL A 373 -10.47 -17.43 -18.57
C VAL A 373 -11.76 -18.21 -18.83
N ALA A 374 -11.86 -19.38 -18.21
CA ALA A 374 -13.08 -20.17 -18.22
C ALA A 374 -13.35 -20.73 -16.81
N GLY A 375 -14.61 -20.75 -16.41
CA GLY A 375 -15.04 -21.42 -15.19
C GLY A 375 -16.55 -21.42 -15.03
N LYS A 376 -17.07 -22.39 -14.27
CA LYS A 376 -18.54 -22.59 -14.16
C LYS A 376 -19.29 -21.40 -13.58
N SER A 377 -18.64 -20.66 -12.69
CA SER A 377 -19.19 -19.48 -12.02
C SER A 377 -18.69 -18.18 -12.66
N MET A 378 -17.91 -18.26 -13.75
CA MET A 378 -17.36 -17.08 -14.42
C MET A 378 -18.48 -16.33 -15.14
N GLN A 379 -18.43 -15.00 -15.06
CA GLN A 379 -19.37 -14.10 -15.72
C GLN A 379 -18.59 -12.98 -16.39
N THR A 380 -19.11 -12.43 -17.49
CA THR A 380 -18.49 -11.30 -18.19
C THR A 380 -18.30 -10.07 -17.29
N ASP A 381 -19.09 -9.97 -16.22
CA ASP A 381 -19.05 -8.86 -15.24
C ASP A 381 -17.80 -8.94 -14.35
N PHE A 382 -17.12 -10.08 -14.30
CA PHE A 382 -15.86 -10.25 -13.56
C PHE A 382 -14.63 -9.89 -14.38
N GLU A 383 -14.75 -9.72 -15.70
CA GLU A 383 -13.60 -9.47 -16.58
C GLU A 383 -12.85 -8.19 -16.19
N SER A 384 -13.56 -7.08 -16.00
CA SER A 384 -13.00 -5.79 -15.57
C SER A 384 -12.40 -5.83 -14.17
N VAL A 385 -12.98 -6.63 -13.26
CA VAL A 385 -12.42 -6.85 -11.91
C VAL A 385 -11.04 -7.50 -12.01
N PHE A 386 -10.88 -8.47 -12.90
CA PHE A 386 -9.62 -9.18 -13.09
C PHE A 386 -8.60 -8.30 -13.80
N GLU A 387 -9.01 -7.57 -14.84
CA GLU A 387 -8.16 -6.60 -15.55
C GLU A 387 -7.56 -5.57 -14.59
N ARG A 388 -8.37 -5.04 -13.67
CA ARG A 388 -7.89 -4.03 -12.72
C ARG A 388 -6.74 -4.55 -11.85
N LYS A 389 -6.70 -5.85 -11.57
CA LYS A 389 -5.66 -6.47 -10.75
C LYS A 389 -4.34 -6.66 -11.49
N PHE A 390 -4.32 -6.61 -12.82
CA PHE A 390 -3.08 -6.69 -13.60
C PHE A 390 -2.08 -5.63 -13.17
N HIS A 391 -2.58 -4.43 -12.86
CA HIS A 391 -1.75 -3.36 -12.31
C HIS A 391 -0.98 -3.81 -11.06
N SER A 392 -1.65 -4.32 -10.04
CA SER A 392 -0.96 -4.77 -8.82
C SER A 392 -0.10 -6.01 -9.07
N TYR A 393 -0.58 -6.97 -9.87
CA TYR A 393 0.16 -8.19 -10.16
C TYR A 393 1.49 -7.91 -10.85
N LEU A 394 1.49 -7.08 -11.88
CA LEU A 394 2.70 -6.78 -12.63
C LEU A 394 3.67 -5.90 -11.83
N ASN A 395 3.18 -4.95 -11.04
CA ASN A 395 4.03 -4.14 -10.16
C ASN A 395 4.64 -4.96 -9.00
N CYS A 396 4.11 -6.13 -8.65
CA CYS A 396 4.76 -7.02 -7.67
C CYS A 396 6.03 -7.71 -8.20
N VAL A 397 6.36 -7.56 -9.49
CA VAL A 397 7.59 -8.10 -10.10
C VAL A 397 8.73 -7.10 -9.88
N GLU A 398 9.84 -7.54 -9.28
CA GLU A 398 11.04 -6.71 -9.08
C GLU A 398 11.52 -6.08 -10.40
N GLY A 399 11.63 -4.75 -10.42
CA GLY A 399 12.05 -3.95 -11.56
C GLY A 399 11.12 -4.01 -12.78
N LEU A 400 9.81 -4.22 -12.58
CA LEU A 400 8.75 -3.95 -13.55
C LEU A 400 7.79 -2.88 -12.99
N MET A 401 7.50 -1.85 -13.79
CA MET A 401 6.56 -0.79 -13.43
C MET A 401 5.39 -0.78 -14.42
N HIS A 402 4.17 -1.00 -13.97
CA HIS A 402 2.94 -0.94 -14.76
C HIS A 402 2.06 0.24 -14.29
N THR A 403 1.56 1.04 -15.22
CA THR A 403 0.62 2.15 -14.94
C THR A 403 -0.44 2.21 -16.04
N GLY A 404 -1.52 2.97 -15.80
CA GLY A 404 -2.65 2.99 -16.73
C GLY A 404 -3.54 1.75 -16.60
N GLN A 405 -4.38 1.54 -17.60
CA GLN A 405 -5.37 0.47 -17.67
C GLN A 405 -5.90 0.34 -19.11
N ARG A 406 -6.63 -0.74 -19.40
CA ARG A 406 -7.29 -0.96 -20.70
C ARG A 406 -6.31 -0.80 -21.86
N ASP A 407 -6.50 0.16 -22.76
CA ASP A 407 -5.62 0.44 -23.90
C ASP A 407 -4.61 1.57 -23.65
N MET A 408 -4.65 2.19 -22.48
CA MET A 408 -3.76 3.28 -22.07
C MET A 408 -2.71 2.82 -21.06
N ILE A 409 -2.36 1.54 -21.09
CA ILE A 409 -1.33 0.97 -20.22
C ILE A 409 0.07 1.48 -20.57
N ARG A 410 0.93 1.54 -19.56
CA ARG A 410 2.35 1.82 -19.71
C ARG A 410 3.16 0.90 -18.83
N ILE A 411 4.10 0.17 -19.44
CA ILE A 411 5.00 -0.77 -18.77
C ILE A 411 6.45 -0.33 -18.98
N ARG A 412 7.24 -0.32 -17.91
CA ARG A 412 8.71 -0.23 -17.97
C ARG A 412 9.32 -1.46 -17.35
N ILE A 413 10.42 -1.93 -17.93
CA ILE A 413 11.23 -3.03 -17.39
C ILE A 413 12.65 -2.52 -17.20
N SER A 414 13.25 -2.81 -16.04
CA SER A 414 14.60 -2.36 -15.70
C SER A 414 15.67 -3.17 -16.43
N LYS A 415 16.88 -2.60 -16.54
CA LYS A 415 18.06 -3.30 -17.05
C LYS A 415 18.42 -4.52 -16.21
N ASP A 416 18.31 -4.41 -14.89
CA ASP A 416 18.65 -5.49 -13.96
C ASP A 416 17.69 -6.68 -14.13
N THR A 417 16.39 -6.40 -14.20
CA THR A 417 15.34 -7.40 -14.46
C THR A 417 15.54 -8.11 -15.81
N PHE A 418 15.88 -7.35 -16.85
CA PHE A 418 16.21 -7.93 -18.16
C PHE A 418 17.46 -8.82 -18.11
N ASN A 419 18.52 -8.38 -17.44
CA ASN A 419 19.79 -9.10 -17.30
C ASN A 419 19.63 -10.38 -16.46
N ALA A 420 18.69 -10.41 -15.52
CA ALA A 420 18.32 -11.62 -14.77
C ALA A 420 17.63 -12.67 -15.68
N GLY A 421 17.15 -12.28 -16.86
CA GLY A 421 16.55 -13.17 -17.86
C GLY A 421 15.06 -12.91 -18.10
N PHE A 422 14.49 -11.82 -17.57
CA PHE A 422 13.08 -11.51 -17.77
C PHE A 422 12.76 -11.25 -19.25
N ARG A 423 11.57 -11.66 -19.69
CA ARG A 423 11.10 -11.76 -21.09
C ARG A 423 9.58 -11.63 -21.12
N ALA A 424 9.00 -11.40 -22.29
CA ALA A 424 7.55 -11.19 -22.44
C ALA A 424 6.74 -12.34 -21.83
N LYS A 425 7.14 -13.60 -22.04
CA LYS A 425 6.48 -14.80 -21.47
C LYS A 425 6.22 -14.69 -19.95
N HIS A 426 7.14 -14.08 -19.21
CA HIS A 426 7.07 -13.98 -17.75
C HIS A 426 5.93 -13.07 -17.27
N ILE A 427 5.50 -12.09 -18.08
CA ILE A 427 4.26 -11.33 -17.84
C ILE A 427 3.09 -12.31 -17.82
N GLY A 428 3.05 -13.25 -18.76
CA GLY A 428 2.01 -14.28 -18.84
C GLY A 428 2.05 -15.27 -17.67
N GLU A 429 3.23 -15.67 -17.21
CA GLU A 429 3.38 -16.55 -16.03
C GLU A 429 2.82 -15.87 -14.78
N VAL A 430 3.10 -14.57 -14.60
CA VAL A 430 2.55 -13.77 -13.49
C VAL A 430 1.04 -13.67 -13.58
N LEU A 431 0.50 -13.27 -14.73
CA LEU A 431 -0.94 -13.12 -14.93
C LEU A 431 -1.68 -14.45 -14.71
N TYR A 432 -1.18 -15.54 -15.29
CA TYR A 432 -1.74 -16.88 -15.10
C TYR A 432 -1.76 -17.29 -13.62
N ALA A 433 -0.60 -17.24 -12.94
CA ALA A 433 -0.48 -17.67 -11.55
C ALA A 433 -1.36 -16.84 -10.63
N LYS A 434 -1.39 -15.51 -10.82
CA LYS A 434 -2.15 -14.60 -9.96
C LYS A 434 -3.66 -14.70 -10.18
N VAL A 435 -4.13 -14.75 -11.42
CA VAL A 435 -5.56 -14.93 -11.72
C VAL A 435 -6.05 -16.28 -11.18
N LYS A 436 -5.30 -17.37 -11.40
CA LYS A 436 -5.64 -18.70 -10.87
C LYS A 436 -5.65 -18.75 -9.35
N ASN A 437 -4.71 -18.09 -8.69
CA ASN A 437 -4.60 -18.12 -7.22
C ASN A 437 -5.65 -17.25 -6.54
N GLU A 438 -5.88 -16.02 -7.03
CA GLU A 438 -6.78 -15.06 -6.39
C GLU A 438 -8.25 -15.39 -6.65
N PHE A 439 -8.56 -15.86 -7.87
CA PHE A 439 -9.93 -16.14 -8.30
C PHE A 439 -10.20 -17.64 -8.47
N ALA A 440 -9.52 -18.49 -7.70
CA ALA A 440 -9.63 -19.95 -7.78
C ALA A 440 -11.07 -20.49 -7.65
N ALA A 441 -11.95 -19.74 -6.98
CA ALA A 441 -13.36 -20.10 -6.82
C ALA A 441 -14.19 -19.92 -8.12
N VAL A 442 -13.68 -19.14 -9.07
CA VAL A 442 -14.41 -18.70 -10.28
C VAL A 442 -13.68 -19.09 -11.56
N VAL A 443 -12.34 -19.20 -11.53
CA VAL A 443 -11.50 -19.50 -12.69
C VAL A 443 -10.98 -20.95 -12.65
N ASP A 444 -11.58 -21.79 -13.49
CA ASP A 444 -11.19 -23.20 -13.66
C ASP A 444 -9.99 -23.34 -14.60
N LYS A 445 -9.94 -22.58 -15.70
CA LYS A 445 -8.83 -22.56 -16.68
C LYS A 445 -8.41 -21.14 -17.02
N CYS A 446 -7.12 -20.95 -17.28
CA CYS A 446 -6.56 -19.67 -17.72
C CYS A 446 -5.48 -19.89 -18.79
N GLN A 447 -5.54 -19.13 -19.88
CA GLN A 447 -4.46 -19.00 -20.85
C GLN A 447 -4.14 -17.53 -21.13
N VAL A 448 -2.90 -17.24 -21.50
CA VAL A 448 -2.44 -15.86 -21.73
C VAL A 448 -1.78 -15.77 -23.10
N LYS A 449 -2.23 -14.81 -23.91
CA LYS A 449 -1.60 -14.46 -25.18
C LYS A 449 -0.99 -13.07 -25.06
N ILE A 450 0.29 -12.97 -25.37
CA ILE A 450 1.06 -11.74 -25.31
C ILE A 450 1.47 -11.38 -26.73
N TYR A 451 1.13 -10.18 -27.15
CA TYR A 451 1.38 -9.63 -28.47
C TYR A 451 2.43 -8.53 -28.33
N THR A 452 3.51 -8.65 -29.06
CA THR A 452 4.59 -7.63 -29.15
C THR A 452 4.85 -7.23 -30.60
N ASP A 453 4.15 -7.86 -31.55
CA ASP A 453 4.07 -7.41 -32.93
C ASP A 453 3.16 -6.18 -33.03
N ALA A 454 3.69 -5.08 -33.58
CA ALA A 454 3.01 -3.80 -33.61
C ALA A 454 1.73 -3.82 -34.46
N GLU A 455 1.74 -4.49 -35.62
CA GLU A 455 0.57 -4.58 -36.50
C GLU A 455 -0.55 -5.38 -35.83
N LYS A 456 -0.21 -6.47 -35.13
CA LYS A 456 -1.17 -7.24 -34.34
C LYS A 456 -1.70 -6.48 -33.14
N CYS A 457 -0.88 -5.68 -32.47
CA CYS A 457 -1.34 -4.83 -31.38
C CYS A 457 -2.38 -3.81 -31.87
N THR A 458 -2.10 -3.12 -32.99
CA THR A 458 -3.04 -2.19 -33.62
C THR A 458 -4.33 -2.89 -34.05
N GLU A 459 -4.23 -4.05 -34.74
CA GLU A 459 -5.40 -4.82 -35.17
C GLU A 459 -6.32 -5.19 -34.00
N LEU A 460 -5.74 -5.76 -32.93
CA LEU A 460 -6.49 -6.25 -31.78
C LEU A 460 -6.99 -5.11 -30.89
N ARG A 461 -6.24 -4.03 -30.72
CA ARG A 461 -6.70 -2.85 -29.98
C ARG A 461 -8.01 -2.33 -30.57
N HIS A 462 -8.04 -2.09 -31.89
CA HIS A 462 -9.20 -1.49 -32.56
C HIS A 462 -10.37 -2.46 -32.78
N ASN A 463 -10.11 -3.75 -33.04
CA ASN A 463 -11.16 -4.69 -33.41
C ASN A 463 -11.60 -5.63 -32.28
N LEU A 464 -10.84 -5.71 -31.18
CA LEU A 464 -11.13 -6.61 -30.04
C LEU A 464 -11.26 -5.83 -28.72
N ALA A 465 -10.24 -5.06 -28.34
CA ALA A 465 -10.17 -4.45 -27.02
C ALA A 465 -11.12 -3.26 -26.87
N ILE A 466 -11.03 -2.26 -27.75
CA ILE A 466 -11.90 -1.07 -27.72
C ILE A 466 -13.40 -1.45 -27.76
N PRO A 467 -13.87 -2.31 -28.68
CA PRO A 467 -15.28 -2.73 -28.68
C PRO A 467 -15.73 -3.44 -27.39
N ALA A 468 -14.82 -4.17 -26.73
CA ALA A 468 -15.13 -4.80 -25.44
C ALA A 468 -15.26 -3.76 -24.33
N PHE A 469 -14.39 -2.74 -24.31
CA PHE A 469 -14.46 -1.64 -23.36
C PHE A 469 -15.72 -0.79 -23.56
N ASP A 470 -16.03 -0.43 -24.81
CA ASP A 470 -17.24 0.35 -25.14
C ASP A 470 -18.51 -0.36 -24.67
N LYS A 471 -18.62 -1.67 -24.94
CA LYS A 471 -19.75 -2.48 -24.47
C LYS A 471 -19.89 -2.52 -22.94
N ARG A 472 -18.77 -2.49 -22.21
CA ARG A 472 -18.80 -2.44 -20.74
C ARG A 472 -19.28 -1.06 -20.26
N ASP A 473 -18.80 0.00 -20.89
CA ASP A 473 -19.19 1.37 -20.55
C ASP A 473 -20.66 1.65 -20.88
N GLU A 474 -21.20 1.09 -21.99
CA GLU A 474 -22.62 1.19 -22.35
C GLU A 474 -23.55 0.68 -21.24
N ARG A 475 -23.15 -0.36 -20.50
CA ARG A 475 -23.99 -0.93 -19.41
C ARG A 475 -24.20 0.07 -18.27
N LEU A 476 -23.24 0.97 -18.05
CA LEU A 476 -23.32 2.00 -17.01
C LEU A 476 -24.31 3.11 -17.37
N THR A 477 -24.55 3.37 -18.66
CA THR A 477 -25.39 4.50 -19.12
C THR A 477 -26.85 4.41 -18.67
N SER A 478 -27.33 3.21 -18.33
CA SER A 478 -28.70 2.98 -17.84
C SER A 478 -28.89 3.21 -16.34
N MET A 479 -27.81 3.42 -15.59
CA MET A 479 -27.82 3.54 -14.13
C MET A 479 -27.59 4.98 -13.70
N THR A 480 -28.34 5.42 -12.69
CA THR A 480 -28.17 6.73 -12.04
C THR A 480 -27.88 6.54 -10.56
N ASP A 481 -27.27 7.55 -9.93
CA ASP A 481 -27.02 7.57 -8.50
C ASP A 481 -28.34 7.44 -7.72
N GLU A 482 -29.43 8.02 -8.22
CA GLU A 482 -30.76 7.86 -7.63
C GLU A 482 -31.31 6.44 -7.74
N SER A 483 -31.01 5.71 -8.82
CA SER A 483 -31.59 4.38 -9.10
C SER A 483 -31.03 3.22 -8.27
N VAL A 484 -29.92 3.43 -7.55
CA VAL A 484 -29.27 2.41 -6.72
C VAL A 484 -29.45 2.69 -5.24
N ASP A 485 -29.52 1.64 -4.41
CA ASP A 485 -29.71 1.78 -2.95
C ASP A 485 -28.40 1.94 -2.17
N VAL A 486 -27.26 1.66 -2.81
CA VAL A 486 -25.93 1.65 -2.18
C VAL A 486 -24.87 2.22 -3.10
N TYR A 487 -23.82 2.77 -2.50
CA TYR A 487 -22.55 3.07 -3.14
C TYR A 487 -21.48 2.09 -2.67
N TYR A 488 -20.28 2.20 -3.23
CA TYR A 488 -19.15 1.37 -2.82
C TYR A 488 -17.93 2.23 -2.53
N SER A 489 -17.19 1.88 -1.47
CA SER A 489 -15.83 2.37 -1.32
C SER A 489 -14.88 1.60 -2.25
N CYS A 490 -13.70 2.18 -2.50
CA CYS A 490 -12.55 1.45 -3.02
C CYS A 490 -11.28 1.98 -2.34
N ILE A 491 -10.56 1.08 -1.68
CA ILE A 491 -9.30 1.38 -0.95
C ILE A 491 -8.06 0.75 -1.60
N MET A 492 -8.16 0.26 -2.85
CA MET A 492 -7.03 -0.42 -3.52
C MET A 492 -5.77 0.46 -3.60
N CYS A 493 -5.93 1.78 -3.80
CA CYS A 493 -4.81 2.70 -3.93
C CYS A 493 -4.15 3.08 -2.59
N GLN A 494 -4.62 2.55 -1.45
CA GLN A 494 -3.98 2.79 -0.16
C GLN A 494 -2.57 2.20 -0.04
N ALA A 495 -2.18 1.32 -0.97
CA ALA A 495 -0.81 0.85 -1.12
C ALA A 495 0.22 1.98 -1.31
N PHE A 496 -0.20 3.11 -1.90
CA PHE A 496 0.67 4.29 -2.10
C PHE A 496 0.01 5.63 -1.69
N SER A 497 -1.26 5.62 -1.30
CA SER A 497 -1.98 6.79 -0.79
C SER A 497 -2.87 6.41 0.41
N PRO A 498 -2.27 6.25 1.61
CA PRO A 498 -2.91 5.57 2.74
C PRO A 498 -4.22 6.19 3.24
N SER A 499 -4.38 7.52 3.13
CA SER A 499 -5.59 8.24 3.55
C SER A 499 -6.67 8.29 2.46
N HIS A 500 -6.38 7.90 1.23
CA HIS A 500 -7.32 8.02 0.12
C HIS A 500 -8.42 6.96 0.18
N VAL A 501 -9.65 7.39 -0.12
CA VAL A 501 -10.82 6.54 -0.26
C VAL A 501 -11.60 7.02 -1.48
N CYS A 502 -11.74 6.17 -2.50
CA CYS A 502 -12.68 6.42 -3.58
C CYS A 502 -14.09 6.05 -3.10
N VAL A 503 -15.08 6.90 -3.35
CA VAL A 503 -16.51 6.54 -3.28
C VAL A 503 -17.01 6.44 -4.70
N VAL A 504 -17.37 5.22 -5.11
CA VAL A 504 -17.76 4.89 -6.47
C VAL A 504 -19.28 4.82 -6.55
N THR A 505 -19.86 5.64 -7.42
CA THR A 505 -21.31 5.66 -7.70
C THR A 505 -21.55 5.39 -9.20
N PRO A 506 -22.78 5.07 -9.61
CA PRO A 506 -23.09 4.86 -11.02
C PRO A 506 -22.65 6.02 -11.93
N GLU A 507 -22.82 7.25 -11.47
CA GLU A 507 -22.50 8.46 -12.23
C GLU A 507 -21.16 9.09 -11.84
N ARG A 508 -20.45 8.53 -10.85
CA ARG A 508 -19.08 8.91 -10.47
C ARG A 508 -18.20 7.67 -10.35
N LEU A 509 -17.59 7.29 -11.47
CA LEU A 509 -16.63 6.18 -11.53
C LEU A 509 -15.41 6.48 -10.65
N GLY A 510 -14.71 5.43 -10.24
CA GLY A 510 -13.41 5.55 -9.60
C GLY A 510 -12.46 6.37 -10.48
N LEU A 511 -11.71 7.29 -9.87
CA LEU A 511 -10.89 8.27 -10.59
C LEU A 511 -9.84 7.64 -11.53
N CYS A 512 -9.49 6.37 -11.33
CA CYS A 512 -8.64 5.64 -12.25
C CYS A 512 -9.27 5.47 -13.63
N GLY A 513 -10.60 5.37 -13.74
CA GLY A 513 -11.35 5.05 -14.96
C GLY A 513 -11.66 3.55 -15.15
N ALA A 514 -11.03 2.65 -14.39
CA ALA A 514 -11.25 1.19 -14.50
C ALA A 514 -12.13 0.57 -13.41
N VAL A 515 -12.62 1.36 -12.44
CA VAL A 515 -13.53 0.86 -11.40
C VAL A 515 -14.85 1.60 -11.50
N SER A 516 -15.82 0.99 -12.15
CA SER A 516 -17.21 1.42 -12.14
C SER A 516 -17.95 0.92 -10.89
N TRP A 517 -19.19 1.38 -10.70
CA TRP A 517 -20.06 0.88 -9.62
C TRP A 517 -20.32 -0.64 -9.74
N LEU A 518 -20.48 -1.14 -10.96
CA LEU A 518 -20.66 -2.58 -11.21
C LEU A 518 -19.39 -3.36 -10.87
N ASP A 519 -18.21 -2.82 -11.18
CA ASP A 519 -16.94 -3.45 -10.85
C ASP A 519 -16.71 -3.49 -9.34
N ALA A 520 -17.05 -2.41 -8.63
CA ALA A 520 -16.95 -2.34 -7.18
C ALA A 520 -17.91 -3.32 -6.49
N LYS A 521 -19.13 -3.45 -7.02
CA LYS A 521 -20.10 -4.47 -6.59
C LYS A 521 -19.56 -5.87 -6.81
N ALA A 522 -19.10 -6.20 -8.02
CA ALA A 522 -18.56 -7.51 -8.36
C ALA A 522 -17.32 -7.85 -7.50
N THR A 523 -16.46 -6.85 -7.24
CA THR A 523 -15.30 -7.01 -6.35
C THR A 523 -15.73 -7.38 -4.93
N ASN A 524 -16.78 -6.73 -4.39
CA ASN A 524 -17.32 -7.07 -3.07
C ASN A 524 -17.99 -8.45 -3.03
N GLU A 525 -18.67 -8.86 -4.10
CA GLU A 525 -19.28 -10.18 -4.22
C GLU A 525 -18.22 -11.30 -4.28
N LEU A 526 -17.10 -11.05 -4.95
CA LEU A 526 -15.97 -11.98 -5.03
C LEU A 526 -15.18 -12.05 -3.71
N ASP A 527 -14.97 -10.91 -3.06
CA ASP A 527 -14.28 -10.81 -1.78
C ASP A 527 -14.96 -9.80 -0.84
N PRO A 528 -15.84 -10.26 0.07
CA PRO A 528 -16.52 -9.39 1.02
C PRO A 528 -15.59 -8.68 2.00
N GLN A 529 -14.37 -9.19 2.20
CA GLN A 529 -13.34 -8.55 3.05
C GLN A 529 -12.34 -7.73 2.22
N GLY A 530 -12.56 -7.65 0.91
CA GLY A 530 -11.70 -7.00 -0.05
C GLY A 530 -11.78 -5.47 -0.01
N PRO A 531 -11.15 -4.82 -1.00
CA PRO A 531 -10.99 -3.37 -1.01
C PRO A 531 -12.25 -2.57 -1.34
N CYS A 532 -13.31 -3.23 -1.85
CA CYS A 532 -14.58 -2.60 -2.15
C CYS A 532 -15.62 -2.97 -1.11
N GLN A 533 -16.14 -1.97 -0.39
CA GLN A 533 -17.08 -2.17 0.71
C GLN A 533 -18.38 -1.41 0.45
N ILE A 534 -19.50 -1.99 0.86
CA ILE A 534 -20.83 -1.39 0.70
C ILE A 534 -20.94 -0.13 1.56
N ILE A 535 -21.47 0.94 0.98
CA ILE A 535 -21.84 2.18 1.68
C ILE A 535 -23.34 2.42 1.46
N THR A 536 -24.12 2.50 2.54
CA THR A 536 -25.52 2.92 2.49
C THR A 536 -25.64 4.40 2.10
N LYS A 537 -26.81 4.83 1.66
CA LYS A 537 -27.09 6.26 1.37
C LYS A 537 -28.40 6.72 2.02
N GLU A 538 -28.69 6.23 3.21
CA GLU A 538 -29.97 6.42 3.91
C GLU A 538 -30.06 7.78 4.61
N LYS A 539 -28.92 8.35 5.02
CA LYS A 539 -28.85 9.56 5.83
C LYS A 539 -28.24 10.73 5.06
N VAL A 540 -29.05 11.34 4.20
CA VAL A 540 -28.63 12.50 3.40
C VAL A 540 -28.42 13.74 4.27
N ILE A 541 -27.31 14.43 4.08
CA ILE A 541 -27.00 15.72 4.72
C ILE A 541 -27.27 16.88 3.75
N ASP A 542 -26.71 16.81 2.54
CA ASP A 542 -26.94 17.80 1.47
C ASP A 542 -26.91 17.13 0.08
N GLU A 543 -28.09 17.03 -0.56
CA GLU A 543 -28.25 16.46 -1.91
C GLU A 543 -27.54 17.28 -3.01
N ARG A 544 -27.33 18.58 -2.81
CA ARG A 544 -26.69 19.46 -3.81
C ARG A 544 -25.26 19.01 -4.05
N ILE A 545 -24.50 18.82 -2.98
CA ILE A 545 -23.09 18.40 -3.00
C ILE A 545 -22.92 16.89 -2.88
N GLY A 546 -24.01 16.15 -2.64
CA GLY A 546 -23.99 14.71 -2.48
C GLY A 546 -23.31 14.28 -1.18
N GLU A 547 -23.61 14.96 -0.08
CA GLU A 547 -23.09 14.61 1.24
C GLU A 547 -24.09 13.73 2.00
N TYR A 548 -23.58 12.63 2.54
CA TYR A 548 -24.35 11.64 3.30
C TYR A 548 -23.57 11.28 4.57
N GLU A 549 -24.26 11.12 5.70
CA GLU A 549 -23.62 10.69 6.95
C GLU A 549 -22.97 9.31 6.80
N ASP A 550 -23.65 8.38 6.11
CA ASP A 550 -23.13 7.04 5.82
C ASP A 550 -21.79 7.07 5.05
N VAL A 551 -21.69 7.99 4.08
CA VAL A 551 -20.48 8.17 3.27
C VAL A 551 -19.37 8.79 4.13
N ASN A 552 -19.68 9.78 4.95
CA ASN A 552 -18.71 10.39 5.87
C ASN A 552 -18.20 9.38 6.90
N GLU A 553 -19.05 8.52 7.45
CA GLU A 553 -18.65 7.43 8.35
C GLU A 553 -17.72 6.44 7.66
N ALA A 554 -18.05 6.02 6.43
CA ALA A 554 -17.22 5.11 5.65
C ALA A 554 -15.85 5.72 5.33
N VAL A 555 -15.82 6.97 4.84
CA VAL A 555 -14.59 7.69 4.53
C VAL A 555 -13.73 7.89 5.78
N ARG A 556 -14.31 8.27 6.91
CA ARG A 556 -13.58 8.41 8.17
C ARG A 556 -12.98 7.10 8.65
N LYS A 557 -13.74 6.02 8.56
CA LYS A 557 -13.25 4.67 8.93
C LYS A 557 -12.09 4.24 8.03
N PHE A 558 -12.26 4.33 6.71
CA PHE A 558 -11.31 3.78 5.75
C PHE A 558 -10.09 4.69 5.52
N SER A 559 -10.20 6.00 5.74
CA SER A 559 -9.06 6.93 5.78
C SER A 559 -8.34 6.94 7.13
N GLN A 560 -8.76 6.08 8.08
CA GLN A 560 -8.19 5.99 9.42
C GLN A 560 -8.29 7.30 10.24
N GLY A 561 -9.33 8.08 9.98
CA GLY A 561 -9.59 9.37 10.61
C GLY A 561 -8.85 10.55 9.98
N ALA A 562 -8.13 10.35 8.87
CA ALA A 562 -7.49 11.45 8.14
C ALA A 562 -8.49 12.36 7.44
N LEU A 563 -9.66 11.83 7.08
CA LEU A 563 -10.77 12.55 6.45
C LEU A 563 -12.01 12.46 7.33
N GLU A 564 -12.69 13.58 7.54
CA GLU A 564 -13.91 13.62 8.36
C GLU A 564 -15.19 13.51 7.52
N ASP A 565 -15.19 14.16 6.36
CA ASP A 565 -16.34 14.33 5.49
C ASP A 565 -15.94 14.44 4.00
N VAL A 566 -16.91 14.25 3.11
CA VAL A 566 -16.70 14.37 1.65
C VAL A 566 -17.97 14.78 0.91
N SER A 567 -17.78 15.58 -0.14
CA SER A 567 -18.81 15.91 -1.12
C SER A 567 -18.58 15.13 -2.42
N LEU A 568 -19.62 14.46 -2.91
CA LEU A 568 -19.57 13.69 -4.15
C LEU A 568 -19.79 14.53 -5.42
N TYR A 569 -20.35 15.73 -5.32
CA TYR A 569 -20.72 16.53 -6.48
C TYR A 569 -20.19 17.98 -6.44
N SER A 570 -19.30 18.27 -5.49
CA SER A 570 -18.61 19.57 -5.36
C SER A 570 -17.09 19.40 -5.42
N ILE A 571 -16.41 20.33 -6.09
CA ILE A 571 -14.94 20.44 -6.06
C ILE A 571 -14.45 21.48 -5.06
N ILE A 572 -15.32 22.39 -4.63
CA ILE A 572 -15.00 23.51 -3.75
C ILE A 572 -15.20 23.10 -2.29
N GLU A 573 -16.33 22.46 -2.00
CA GLU A 573 -16.71 22.09 -0.65
C GLU A 573 -16.31 20.63 -0.38
N LYS A 574 -15.27 20.41 0.42
CA LYS A 574 -14.87 19.07 0.91
C LYS A 574 -14.71 18.03 -0.22
N PRO A 575 -13.93 18.32 -1.28
CA PRO A 575 -13.83 17.42 -2.42
C PRO A 575 -13.29 16.05 -1.98
N MET A 576 -13.71 14.99 -2.69
CA MET A 576 -13.07 13.69 -2.55
C MET A 576 -11.59 13.80 -2.89
N THR A 577 -10.76 13.16 -2.07
CA THR A 577 -9.30 13.16 -2.28
C THR A 577 -8.93 12.39 -3.54
N SER A 578 -7.71 12.59 -4.02
CA SER A 578 -7.18 11.83 -5.17
C SER A 578 -5.91 11.06 -4.78
N CYS A 579 -5.75 9.84 -5.29
CA CYS A 579 -4.54 9.05 -5.04
C CYS A 579 -3.37 9.47 -5.96
N GLY A 580 -3.47 9.17 -7.26
CA GLY A 580 -2.40 9.43 -8.23
C GLY A 580 -2.58 8.71 -9.58
N CYS A 581 -3.53 7.78 -9.67
CA CYS A 581 -3.83 7.04 -10.90
C CYS A 581 -4.92 7.67 -11.78
N PHE A 582 -5.30 8.93 -11.52
CA PHE A 582 -6.30 9.65 -12.31
C PHE A 582 -5.90 9.82 -13.78
N GLU A 583 -6.87 9.71 -14.69
CA GLU A 583 -6.66 9.94 -16.12
C GLU A 583 -6.64 11.43 -16.45
N CYS A 584 -7.41 12.23 -15.71
CA CYS A 584 -7.57 13.66 -15.86
C CYS A 584 -7.50 14.38 -14.52
N ILE A 585 -7.11 15.65 -14.55
CA ILE A 585 -7.24 16.58 -13.42
C ILE A 585 -8.08 17.76 -13.87
N CYS A 586 -9.08 18.08 -13.06
CA CYS A 586 -9.88 19.28 -13.16
C CYS A 586 -9.36 20.29 -12.14
N GLY A 587 -9.11 21.52 -12.57
CA GLY A 587 -8.68 22.63 -11.72
C GLY A 587 -9.49 23.88 -11.99
N ILE A 588 -9.76 24.66 -10.95
CA ILE A 588 -10.45 25.95 -11.06
C ILE A 588 -9.61 26.98 -11.83
N GLU A 589 -10.26 27.70 -12.75
CA GLU A 589 -9.73 28.86 -13.47
C GLU A 589 -10.65 30.05 -13.14
N PRO A 590 -10.27 30.88 -12.15
CA PRO A 590 -11.16 31.92 -11.64
C PRO A 590 -11.48 33.04 -12.64
N LEU A 591 -10.58 33.36 -13.57
CA LEU A 591 -10.75 34.50 -14.49
C LEU A 591 -11.97 34.30 -15.41
N SER A 592 -12.20 33.05 -15.84
CA SER A 592 -13.31 32.66 -16.71
C SER A 592 -14.51 32.07 -15.95
N ASN A 593 -14.50 32.14 -14.61
CA ASN A 593 -15.55 31.58 -13.75
C ASN A 593 -15.83 30.09 -14.04
N GLY A 594 -14.79 29.32 -14.32
CA GLY A 594 -14.89 27.95 -14.81
C GLY A 594 -13.75 27.04 -14.36
N VAL A 595 -13.60 25.91 -15.05
CA VAL A 595 -12.56 24.92 -14.80
C VAL A 595 -11.84 24.51 -16.09
N CYS A 596 -10.54 24.22 -15.96
CA CYS A 596 -9.75 23.59 -17.01
C CYS A 596 -9.52 22.12 -16.65
N ILE A 597 -9.57 21.23 -17.64
CA ILE A 597 -9.30 19.80 -17.46
C ILE A 597 -8.10 19.41 -18.30
N ALA A 598 -7.08 18.79 -17.71
CA ALA A 598 -5.95 18.22 -18.44
C ALA A 598 -5.90 16.69 -18.26
N ASN A 599 -5.68 15.95 -19.35
CA ASN A 599 -5.42 14.51 -19.30
C ASN A 599 -3.92 14.20 -19.17
N ARG A 600 -3.61 13.01 -18.65
CA ARG A 600 -2.24 12.54 -18.36
C ARG A 600 -1.30 12.57 -19.56
N GLU A 601 -1.83 12.41 -20.77
CA GLU A 601 -1.05 12.35 -22.00
C GLU A 601 -0.61 13.75 -22.49
N TYR A 602 -1.32 14.80 -22.07
CA TYR A 602 -1.03 16.18 -22.43
C TYR A 602 0.13 16.73 -21.59
N ALA A 603 1.23 17.06 -22.26
CA ALA A 603 2.45 17.56 -21.63
C ALA A 603 2.60 19.09 -21.69
N GLY A 604 1.67 19.80 -22.34
CA GLY A 604 1.71 21.25 -22.50
C GLY A 604 1.26 22.00 -21.25
N MET A 605 1.30 23.34 -21.36
CA MET A 605 0.86 24.24 -20.30
C MET A 605 -0.66 24.40 -20.35
N THR A 606 -1.30 24.44 -19.19
CA THR A 606 -2.74 24.77 -19.10
C THR A 606 -2.91 26.26 -18.79
N PRO A 607 -4.09 26.86 -19.06
CA PRO A 607 -4.41 28.23 -18.65
C PRO A 607 -4.34 28.48 -17.12
N ILE A 608 -4.24 27.43 -16.30
CA ILE A 608 -4.02 27.54 -14.84
C ILE A 608 -2.54 27.85 -14.53
N GLY A 609 -1.64 27.80 -15.52
CA GLY A 609 -0.20 28.03 -15.35
C GLY A 609 0.56 26.82 -14.80
N MET A 610 -0.02 25.63 -14.89
CA MET A 610 0.61 24.36 -14.52
C MET A 610 0.43 23.31 -15.63
N THR A 611 1.43 22.44 -15.78
CA THR A 611 1.35 21.21 -16.57
C THR A 611 0.56 20.13 -15.81
N PHE A 612 0.14 19.05 -16.49
CA PHE A 612 -0.50 17.91 -15.82
C PHE A 612 0.34 17.34 -14.66
N SER A 613 1.67 17.28 -14.82
CA SER A 613 2.56 16.72 -13.79
C SER A 613 2.60 17.59 -12.53
N GLU A 614 2.53 18.91 -12.69
CA GLU A 614 2.47 19.86 -11.56
C GLU A 614 1.08 19.86 -10.91
N LEU A 615 0.01 19.78 -11.69
CA LEU A 615 -1.34 19.57 -11.15
C LEU A 615 -1.44 18.26 -10.36
N ALA A 616 -0.80 17.18 -10.84
CA ALA A 616 -0.83 15.87 -10.21
C ALA A 616 -0.14 15.88 -8.83
N SER A 617 0.97 16.60 -8.69
CA SER A 617 1.67 16.71 -7.41
C SER A 617 0.89 17.50 -6.37
N MET A 618 0.07 18.46 -6.80
CA MET A 618 -0.80 19.24 -5.91
C MET A 618 -2.06 18.48 -5.51
N THR A 619 -2.64 17.68 -6.43
CA THR A 619 -3.96 17.05 -6.24
C THR A 619 -3.88 15.65 -5.62
N GLY A 620 -2.78 14.92 -5.87
CA GLY A 620 -2.60 13.54 -5.41
C GLY A 620 -2.28 13.39 -3.92
N GLY A 621 -2.06 12.15 -3.48
CA GLY A 621 -1.59 11.83 -2.14
C GLY A 621 -2.66 11.67 -1.06
N GLY A 622 -3.95 11.74 -1.42
CA GLY A 622 -5.03 11.49 -0.46
C GLY A 622 -5.33 12.71 0.43
N VAL A 623 -5.10 13.92 -0.08
CA VAL A 623 -5.39 15.20 0.58
C VAL A 623 -6.65 15.81 -0.02
N GLN A 624 -7.43 16.55 0.78
CA GLN A 624 -8.55 17.35 0.26
C GLN A 624 -8.02 18.67 -0.28
N THR A 625 -8.25 18.91 -1.57
CA THR A 625 -7.74 20.07 -2.30
C THR A 625 -8.89 20.86 -2.93
N PRO A 626 -9.57 21.74 -2.17
CA PRO A 626 -10.62 22.60 -2.71
C PRO A 626 -10.20 23.30 -4.02
N GLY A 627 -11.01 23.16 -5.06
CA GLY A 627 -10.76 23.69 -6.40
C GLY A 627 -10.02 22.74 -7.35
N PHE A 628 -9.53 21.59 -6.88
CA PHE A 628 -8.81 20.60 -7.69
C PHE A 628 -9.31 19.18 -7.43
N MET A 629 -9.50 18.40 -8.50
CA MET A 629 -9.86 16.99 -8.37
C MET A 629 -9.27 16.12 -9.49
N GLY A 630 -8.80 14.93 -9.15
CA GLY A 630 -8.49 13.88 -10.11
C GLY A 630 -9.75 13.08 -10.47
N HIS A 631 -9.91 12.73 -11.74
CA HIS A 631 -11.03 11.91 -12.22
C HIS A 631 -10.69 11.11 -13.48
N GLY A 632 -11.55 10.15 -13.83
CA GLY A 632 -11.48 9.43 -15.10
C GLY A 632 -12.10 10.23 -16.25
N LYS A 633 -11.78 9.87 -17.50
CA LYS A 633 -12.30 10.54 -18.71
C LYS A 633 -13.82 10.45 -18.81
N HIS A 634 -14.41 9.32 -18.45
CA HIS A 634 -15.87 9.11 -18.49
C HIS A 634 -16.64 10.03 -17.55
N PHE A 635 -16.04 10.48 -16.44
CA PHE A 635 -16.72 11.35 -15.49
C PHE A 635 -16.98 12.75 -16.04
N ILE A 636 -16.25 13.19 -17.07
CA ILE A 636 -16.40 14.53 -17.68
C ILE A 636 -17.81 14.75 -18.21
N ALA A 637 -18.42 13.73 -18.82
CA ALA A 637 -19.78 13.79 -19.37
C ALA A 637 -20.85 13.33 -18.37
N SER A 638 -20.52 13.16 -17.08
CA SER A 638 -21.50 12.77 -16.08
C SER A 638 -22.48 13.91 -15.77
N LYS A 639 -23.74 13.57 -15.54
CA LYS A 639 -24.75 14.54 -15.03
C LYS A 639 -24.47 14.97 -13.59
N LYS A 640 -23.63 14.22 -12.87
CA LYS A 640 -23.17 14.54 -11.52
C LYS A 640 -21.81 15.23 -11.47
N PHE A 641 -21.13 15.36 -12.61
CA PHE A 641 -19.90 16.14 -12.70
C PHE A 641 -20.17 17.55 -12.19
N MET A 642 -19.50 17.96 -11.11
CA MET A 642 -19.59 19.30 -10.51
C MET A 642 -21.02 19.85 -10.37
N LYS A 643 -22.00 18.98 -10.08
CA LYS A 643 -23.43 19.37 -10.07
C LYS A 643 -23.69 20.58 -9.16
N ALA A 644 -22.96 20.68 -8.05
CA ALA A 644 -23.08 21.79 -7.11
C ALA A 644 -22.60 23.13 -7.68
N GLU A 645 -21.61 23.13 -8.56
CA GLU A 645 -21.04 24.34 -9.18
C GLU A 645 -21.66 24.68 -10.54
N GLY A 646 -22.59 23.86 -11.05
CA GLY A 646 -23.23 24.06 -12.37
C GLY A 646 -22.69 23.15 -13.48
N GLY A 647 -22.00 22.09 -13.09
CA GLY A 647 -21.63 20.94 -13.90
C GLY A 647 -20.86 21.24 -15.17
N VAL A 648 -21.14 20.49 -16.23
CA VAL A 648 -20.33 20.52 -17.46
C VAL A 648 -20.26 21.91 -18.11
N ALA A 649 -21.23 22.79 -17.87
CA ALA A 649 -21.22 24.17 -18.35
C ALA A 649 -20.07 25.03 -17.78
N ARG A 650 -19.38 24.55 -16.73
CA ARG A 650 -18.17 25.18 -16.17
C ARG A 650 -16.88 24.83 -16.89
N ILE A 651 -16.88 23.82 -17.76
CA ILE A 651 -15.67 23.41 -18.48
C ILE A 651 -15.35 24.47 -19.52
N VAL A 652 -14.26 25.21 -19.33
CA VAL A 652 -13.86 26.30 -20.23
C VAL A 652 -12.66 25.95 -21.10
N TRP A 653 -11.87 24.96 -20.69
CA TRP A 653 -10.70 24.51 -21.45
C TRP A 653 -10.43 23.02 -21.30
N MET A 654 -10.09 22.35 -22.41
CA MET A 654 -9.62 20.96 -22.46
C MET A 654 -8.62 20.78 -23.60
N PRO A 655 -7.60 19.89 -23.49
CA PRO A 655 -6.77 19.51 -24.61
C PRO A 655 -7.62 19.00 -25.76
N LYS A 656 -7.25 19.35 -26.99
CA LYS A 656 -8.03 19.04 -28.19
C LYS A 656 -8.34 17.55 -28.33
N GLU A 657 -7.34 16.70 -28.10
CA GLU A 657 -7.50 15.24 -28.15
C GLU A 657 -8.53 14.73 -27.12
N LEU A 658 -8.49 15.27 -25.89
CA LEU A 658 -9.47 14.93 -24.86
C LEU A 658 -10.86 15.41 -25.26
N LYS A 659 -10.96 16.64 -25.78
CA LYS A 659 -12.20 17.24 -26.24
C LYS A 659 -12.85 16.41 -27.35
N GLU A 660 -12.07 15.96 -28.33
CA GLU A 660 -12.51 15.07 -29.41
C GLU A 660 -12.97 13.71 -28.86
N THR A 661 -12.25 13.16 -27.89
CA THR A 661 -12.58 11.87 -27.25
C THR A 661 -13.94 11.90 -26.55
N VAL A 662 -14.27 12.98 -25.85
CA VAL A 662 -15.52 13.08 -25.07
C VAL A 662 -16.64 13.82 -25.78
N ALA A 663 -16.42 14.28 -27.02
CA ALA A 663 -17.29 15.25 -27.69
C ALA A 663 -18.75 14.79 -27.81
N GLU A 664 -18.97 13.55 -28.25
CA GLU A 664 -20.33 13.01 -28.42
C GLU A 664 -21.10 13.04 -27.10
N ARG A 665 -20.56 12.37 -26.07
CA ARG A 665 -21.21 12.25 -24.75
C ARG A 665 -21.35 13.61 -24.04
N LEU A 666 -20.34 14.47 -24.15
CA LEU A 666 -20.36 15.79 -23.50
C LEU A 666 -21.38 16.72 -24.16
N ASN A 667 -21.49 16.71 -25.49
CA ASN A 667 -22.51 17.47 -26.21
C ASN A 667 -23.92 16.96 -25.92
N GLU A 668 -24.12 15.65 -25.85
CA GLU A 668 -25.40 15.07 -25.42
C GLU A 668 -25.79 15.53 -24.00
N THR A 669 -24.85 15.50 -23.07
CA THR A 669 -25.06 15.92 -21.67
C THR A 669 -25.37 17.42 -21.58
N ALA A 670 -24.61 18.26 -22.29
CA ALA A 670 -24.85 19.70 -22.30
C ALA A 670 -26.20 20.06 -22.95
N LYS A 671 -26.60 19.34 -24.00
CA LYS A 671 -27.92 19.48 -24.62
C LYS A 671 -29.04 19.06 -23.67
N GLU A 672 -28.87 17.95 -22.96
CA GLU A 672 -29.88 17.47 -22.00
C GLU A 672 -30.05 18.42 -20.81
N LEU A 673 -28.95 18.87 -20.20
CA LEU A 673 -28.99 19.66 -18.97
C LEU A 673 -29.24 21.15 -19.20
N TYR A 674 -28.71 21.70 -20.30
CA TYR A 674 -28.66 23.15 -20.52
C TYR A 674 -29.23 23.58 -21.88
N GLY A 675 -29.63 22.64 -22.74
CA GLY A 675 -30.14 22.95 -24.08
C GLY A 675 -29.07 23.49 -25.04
N ILE A 676 -27.78 23.32 -24.74
CA ILE A 676 -26.67 23.82 -25.54
C ILE A 676 -26.25 22.76 -26.55
N GLU A 677 -26.39 23.07 -27.84
CA GLU A 677 -25.87 22.22 -28.92
C GLU A 677 -24.41 22.57 -29.22
N ASN A 678 -23.59 21.56 -29.54
CA ASN A 678 -22.17 21.71 -29.88
C ASN A 678 -21.38 22.47 -28.79
N PHE A 679 -21.66 22.21 -27.52
CA PHE A 679 -20.98 22.81 -26.38
C PHE A 679 -19.45 22.71 -26.47
N THR A 680 -18.91 21.61 -27.00
CA THR A 680 -17.45 21.45 -27.18
C THR A 680 -16.80 22.51 -28.07
N ASP A 681 -17.54 23.16 -28.98
CA ASP A 681 -17.02 24.23 -29.84
C ASP A 681 -16.88 25.56 -29.10
N MET A 682 -17.48 25.66 -27.90
CA MET A 682 -17.38 26.81 -27.00
C MET A 682 -16.21 26.66 -26.02
N ILE A 683 -15.63 25.46 -25.89
CA ILE A 683 -14.53 25.15 -24.97
C ILE A 683 -13.19 25.38 -25.67
N GLY A 684 -12.32 26.16 -25.03
CA GLY A 684 -10.95 26.40 -25.50
C GLY A 684 -10.08 25.14 -25.45
N ASP A 685 -9.00 25.15 -26.22
CA ASP A 685 -7.97 24.10 -26.21
C ASP A 685 -6.59 24.71 -26.46
N GLU A 686 -5.54 23.89 -26.49
CA GLU A 686 -4.16 24.33 -26.69
C GLU A 686 -3.91 24.98 -28.06
N THR A 687 -4.82 24.81 -29.03
CA THR A 687 -4.72 25.49 -30.33
C THR A 687 -5.31 26.90 -30.30
N VAL A 688 -5.98 27.26 -29.20
CA VAL A 688 -6.62 28.56 -28.95
C VAL A 688 -5.89 29.35 -27.87
N ALA A 689 -5.66 28.76 -26.71
CA ALA A 689 -5.10 29.45 -25.54
C ALA A 689 -4.29 28.51 -24.63
N GLU A 690 -3.17 29.01 -24.13
CA GLU A 690 -2.39 28.38 -23.04
C GLU A 690 -2.29 29.30 -21.80
N ASP A 691 -2.94 30.47 -21.85
CA ASP A 691 -2.98 31.50 -20.79
C ASP A 691 -4.43 31.95 -20.54
N PRO A 692 -4.74 32.44 -19.32
CA PRO A 692 -6.11 32.72 -18.93
C PRO A 692 -6.68 33.97 -19.65
N GLU A 693 -5.87 34.96 -19.99
CA GLU A 693 -6.33 36.16 -20.71
C GLU A 693 -6.80 35.83 -22.14
N THR A 694 -6.02 35.03 -22.88
CA THR A 694 -6.38 34.58 -24.22
C THR A 694 -7.60 33.66 -24.18
N LEU A 695 -7.69 32.80 -23.16
CA LEU A 695 -8.85 31.96 -22.94
C LEU A 695 -10.12 32.80 -22.73
N LEU A 696 -10.09 33.79 -21.82
CA LEU A 696 -11.24 34.64 -21.53
C LEU A 696 -11.75 35.33 -22.80
N ALA A 697 -10.85 35.90 -23.61
CA ALA A 697 -11.24 36.57 -24.85
C ALA A 697 -11.96 35.63 -25.85
N PHE A 698 -11.49 34.38 -25.96
CA PHE A 698 -12.16 33.37 -26.78
C PHE A 698 -13.55 33.01 -26.23
N LEU A 699 -13.68 32.85 -24.91
CA LEU A 699 -14.95 32.51 -24.28
C LEU A 699 -15.98 33.63 -24.42
N GLU A 700 -15.55 34.89 -24.35
CA GLU A 700 -16.40 36.06 -24.61
C GLU A 700 -16.91 36.07 -26.06
N GLU A 701 -16.04 35.78 -27.03
CA GLU A 701 -16.41 35.67 -28.45
C GLU A 701 -17.43 34.54 -28.68
N LYS A 702 -17.24 33.40 -28.01
CA LYS A 702 -18.14 32.25 -28.10
C LYS A 702 -19.42 32.41 -27.28
N GLY A 703 -19.50 33.39 -26.39
CA GLY A 703 -20.62 33.54 -25.46
C GLY A 703 -20.74 32.36 -24.50
N HIS A 704 -19.61 31.91 -23.94
CA HIS A 704 -19.57 30.73 -23.07
C HIS A 704 -20.48 30.89 -21.84
N PRO A 705 -21.31 29.89 -21.47
CA PRO A 705 -22.29 30.02 -20.39
C PRO A 705 -21.65 30.36 -19.03
N ALA A 706 -20.47 29.79 -18.72
CA ALA A 706 -19.77 30.01 -17.45
C ALA A 706 -19.57 31.49 -17.09
N LEU A 707 -19.40 32.38 -18.09
CA LEU A 707 -19.17 33.81 -17.89
C LEU A 707 -20.37 34.54 -17.27
N THR A 708 -21.57 33.97 -17.39
CA THR A 708 -22.83 34.58 -16.92
C THR A 708 -23.47 33.80 -15.77
N MET A 709 -22.88 32.68 -15.38
CA MET A 709 -23.31 31.92 -14.20
C MET A 709 -22.85 32.62 -12.92
N GLU A 710 -23.47 32.27 -11.80
CA GLU A 710 -23.03 32.75 -10.48
C GLU A 710 -21.53 32.46 -10.27
N PRO A 711 -20.79 33.32 -9.55
CA PRO A 711 -19.40 33.06 -9.20
C PRO A 711 -19.25 31.70 -8.49
N MET A 712 -18.22 30.94 -8.87
CA MET A 712 -17.91 29.67 -8.19
C MET A 712 -17.35 29.87 -6.78
N MET A 713 -16.84 31.07 -6.47
CA MET A 713 -16.24 31.46 -5.19
C MET A 713 -16.58 32.90 -4.82
#